data_AF-F2UGB9-F1
#
_entry.id   AF-F2UGB9-F1
#
_cell.length_a   1.000
_cell.length_b   1.000
_cell.length_c   1.000
_cell.angle_alpha   90.00
_cell.angle_beta   90.00
_cell.angle_gamma   90.00
#
_symmetry.space_group_name_H-M   'P 1'
#
loop_
_entity.id
_entity.type
_entity.pdbx_description
1 polymer ?
#
loop_
_entity_poly.entity_id
_entity_poly.type
_entity_poly.pdbx_seq_one_letter_code
_entity_poly.pdbx_strand_id
1 'polypeptide(L)'
;MYMYTLTLTRPAVGSTFGCIVQYSRRGVVTTAPPSTNRSSPGQAGNKQLEQFANNGPQTERPHLSATNQRHPDHQDHELRVLSWNINAPSKSRQRLPKDYDTLQGQVTTLRSDVVMLQEVVERQLADLVKVMQDAGFSRCGGVPLVYSGDSIAPSVPPHFTLTFVRKKRLQLVAHKRAPFTNSRKARDLNTCTVRCKRTGKEVWLGNVHLETYRKYAGRRCLQFLQSLQALSRHDLGILAGDMNLREAEAQRVLQQCRGAAPYTSIGDAWEMVGSPKEQEFTWDLQLNTSWSHFPNNPRIRFDRCYVKGLRARSFELVGTRALTHFGHFSDHFGICTHLQLPSDNDEEEQGEEEQEGALGIVRAPAQQQQQKSCRIKDRRPQAQGPGNPSSAAAAVGWLKLLRFAFAQPARLFWTIPPSPSPATETRPVQRDFLRLVSWNINGFTPHDELLPGRLAKMQEELSGLDADVVLLQEAERQNLQLLHTLMEEIGFVPCDAPPLATLSPKHCVPEHFTATFMRESRFELLAQERMPFQSSQRGRDLNTCILRCTATGNKVWVGNVHFESMGTASEARCEQFAESLVEMSQHEHSVLAGDTNLRDEEGDDGCSAFNKQMLPGSRSIVQDAWELSGSPRQYRFTWDTLLNDRVDTTSWGGRPRARFDRCFVKGLTASDFRLIGTHKSPDVLVGLVSDHFGICVDLHWAKGKAECE
;
A
#
# COMPACT_ATOMS: atom_id res chain seq x y z
N MET A 1 -13.28 -6.10 -39.70
CA MET A 1 -13.81 -4.85 -40.28
C MET A 1 -15.30 -5.08 -40.43
N TYR A 2 -16.16 -4.30 -39.80
CA TYR A 2 -16.33 -2.88 -40.07
C TYR A 2 -16.35 -2.04 -38.79
N MET A 3 -15.60 -0.93 -38.85
CA MET A 3 -15.88 0.26 -38.06
C MET A 3 -17.30 0.73 -38.38
N TYR A 4 -18.07 1.11 -37.37
CA TYR A 4 -18.98 2.23 -37.50
C TYR A 4 -18.82 3.14 -36.29
N THR A 5 -18.15 4.25 -36.55
CA THR A 5 -18.30 5.51 -35.84
C THR A 5 -19.77 5.91 -35.90
N LEU A 6 -20.39 6.25 -34.77
CA LEU A 6 -21.62 7.06 -34.81
C LEU A 6 -21.55 8.16 -33.75
N THR A 7 -21.64 9.36 -34.29
CA THR A 7 -21.56 10.68 -33.69
C THR A 7 -22.82 10.99 -32.88
N LEU A 8 -22.65 11.69 -31.76
CA LEU A 8 -23.72 12.21 -30.91
C LEU A 8 -24.57 13.25 -31.64
N THR A 9 -25.89 13.08 -31.59
CA THR A 9 -26.87 14.16 -31.65
C THR A 9 -28.00 13.90 -30.63
N ARG A 10 -28.27 14.88 -29.76
CA ARG A 10 -29.54 15.10 -29.02
C ARG A 10 -30.29 16.25 -29.74
N PRO A 11 -31.61 16.50 -29.53
CA PRO A 11 -32.56 16.02 -28.50
C PRO A 11 -33.83 15.40 -29.16
N ALA A 12 -34.96 14.99 -28.56
CA ALA A 12 -35.77 15.45 -27.43
C ALA A 12 -36.89 14.40 -27.14
N VAL A 13 -37.40 14.38 -25.90
CA VAL A 13 -38.76 14.01 -25.43
C VAL A 13 -39.39 12.66 -25.84
N GLY A 14 -39.76 11.86 -24.82
CA GLY A 14 -40.99 11.05 -24.87
C GLY A 14 -40.85 9.54 -24.63
N SER A 15 -41.50 9.08 -23.55
CA SER A 15 -42.14 7.77 -23.33
C SER A 15 -41.31 6.47 -23.33
N THR A 16 -41.21 5.89 -22.13
CA THR A 16 -41.49 4.48 -21.75
C THR A 16 -41.52 3.43 -22.86
N PHE A 17 -40.75 2.33 -22.69
CA PHE A 17 -41.23 0.98 -22.38
C PHE A 17 -40.06 -0.01 -22.31
N GLY A 18 -40.12 -0.97 -21.38
CA GLY A 18 -39.19 -2.10 -21.33
C GLY A 18 -39.57 -3.22 -22.30
N CYS A 19 -38.62 -4.12 -22.60
CA CYS A 19 -38.81 -5.58 -22.56
C CYS A 19 -37.53 -6.31 -22.97
N ILE A 20 -37.12 -7.26 -22.11
CA ILE A 20 -36.79 -8.67 -22.39
C ILE A 20 -35.99 -8.98 -23.68
N VAL A 21 -34.75 -9.42 -23.50
CA VAL A 21 -33.95 -10.12 -24.52
C VAL A 21 -34.19 -11.63 -24.39
N GLN A 22 -34.82 -12.23 -25.39
CA GLN A 22 -34.84 -13.69 -25.59
C GLN A 22 -33.64 -14.13 -26.45
N TYR A 23 -32.95 -15.18 -26.01
CA TYR A 23 -31.97 -15.91 -26.80
C TYR A 23 -32.65 -16.92 -27.74
N SER A 24 -32.17 -17.04 -28.98
CA SER A 24 -32.26 -18.31 -29.69
C SER A 24 -31.01 -18.56 -30.54
N ARG A 25 -30.49 -19.79 -30.39
CA ARG A 25 -29.44 -20.40 -31.21
C ARG A 25 -30.02 -20.84 -32.54
N ARG A 26 -29.24 -20.77 -33.62
CA ARG A 26 -29.12 -21.83 -34.65
C ARG A 26 -27.88 -21.57 -35.49
N GLY A 27 -27.01 -22.58 -35.59
CA GLY A 27 -25.94 -22.61 -36.58
C GLY A 27 -26.46 -23.04 -37.95
N VAL A 28 -25.56 -23.03 -38.94
CA VAL A 28 -25.45 -24.03 -40.02
C VAL A 28 -24.18 -23.71 -40.84
N VAL A 29 -23.57 -24.81 -41.28
CA VAL A 29 -22.39 -25.06 -42.10
C VAL A 29 -22.61 -24.58 -43.55
N THR A 30 -21.51 -24.31 -44.30
CA THR A 30 -21.18 -24.80 -45.67
C THR A 30 -20.29 -23.78 -46.44
N THR A 31 -19.05 -24.17 -46.78
CA THR A 31 -18.53 -24.61 -48.12
C THR A 31 -17.94 -23.48 -48.99
N ALA A 32 -16.69 -23.70 -49.42
CA ALA A 32 -15.98 -22.96 -50.44
C ALA A 32 -16.55 -23.18 -51.85
N PRO A 33 -16.20 -22.31 -52.82
CA PRO A 33 -15.61 -22.79 -54.09
C PRO A 33 -14.50 -21.87 -54.68
N PRO A 34 -13.85 -22.24 -55.83
CA PRO A 34 -12.43 -21.95 -56.11
C PRO A 34 -12.14 -21.12 -57.38
N SER A 35 -10.83 -21.00 -57.69
CA SER A 35 -10.16 -20.69 -59.00
C SER A 35 -10.10 -19.21 -59.42
N THR A 36 -9.02 -18.65 -59.99
CA THR A 36 -8.33 -19.05 -61.24
C THR A 36 -6.94 -18.38 -61.41
N ASN A 37 -6.13 -19.01 -62.26
CA ASN A 37 -4.82 -18.61 -62.79
C ASN A 37 -4.74 -17.22 -63.42
N ARG A 38 -3.55 -16.59 -63.35
CA ARG A 38 -2.91 -15.95 -64.52
C ARG A 38 -1.39 -15.87 -64.39
N SER A 39 -0.77 -16.08 -65.54
CA SER A 39 0.64 -16.38 -65.83
C SER A 39 1.52 -15.15 -66.11
N SER A 40 2.83 -15.42 -66.03
CA SER A 40 4.08 -14.66 -66.27
C SER A 40 4.17 -13.84 -67.58
N PRO A 41 5.25 -13.05 -67.83
CA PRO A 41 6.65 -13.50 -68.09
C PRO A 41 7.71 -12.62 -67.38
N GLY A 42 8.98 -12.95 -67.16
CA GLY A 42 9.94 -13.89 -67.76
C GLY A 42 11.22 -13.11 -68.11
N GLN A 43 12.37 -13.42 -67.51
CA GLN A 43 13.70 -13.27 -68.14
C GLN A 43 14.81 -13.94 -67.29
N ALA A 44 15.81 -14.43 -68.01
CA ALA A 44 16.74 -15.50 -67.63
C ALA A 44 18.19 -15.02 -67.43
N GLY A 45 19.02 -15.92 -66.86
CA GLY A 45 20.49 -15.85 -66.81
C GLY A 45 21.02 -15.68 -65.37
N ASN A 46 22.03 -16.39 -64.87
CA ASN A 46 23.00 -17.28 -65.48
C ASN A 46 23.58 -18.21 -64.40
N LYS A 47 24.00 -19.41 -64.77
CA LYS A 47 24.77 -20.35 -63.93
C LYS A 47 26.22 -19.87 -63.79
N GLN A 48 26.83 -20.07 -62.63
CA GLN A 48 28.24 -20.51 -62.53
C GLN A 48 28.53 -21.13 -61.15
N LEU A 49 29.04 -22.35 -61.21
CA LEU A 49 29.60 -23.19 -60.15
C LEU A 49 31.09 -23.31 -60.49
N GLU A 50 31.99 -23.06 -59.53
CA GLU A 50 33.35 -23.60 -59.38
C GLU A 50 33.94 -22.93 -58.12
N GLN A 51 34.10 -23.65 -56.99
CA GLN A 51 35.30 -24.40 -56.61
C GLN A 51 36.61 -23.66 -56.89
N PHE A 52 37.25 -23.11 -55.84
CA PHE A 52 38.65 -23.39 -55.47
C PHE A 52 39.02 -22.65 -54.16
N ALA A 53 39.95 -23.27 -53.41
CA ALA A 53 40.83 -22.73 -52.37
C ALA A 53 40.50 -23.00 -50.88
N ASN A 54 40.88 -24.22 -50.47
CA ASN A 54 41.57 -24.48 -49.20
C ASN A 54 42.77 -23.54 -49.00
N ASN A 55 42.95 -23.02 -47.78
CA ASN A 55 44.23 -22.94 -47.05
C ASN A 55 44.04 -22.23 -45.70
N GLY A 56 44.25 -22.95 -44.59
CA GLY A 56 44.31 -22.40 -43.22
C GLY A 56 44.50 -23.52 -42.18
N PRO A 57 45.41 -23.37 -41.19
CA PRO A 57 46.22 -24.49 -40.70
C PRO A 57 45.57 -25.36 -39.62
N GLN A 58 45.95 -26.64 -39.66
CA GLN A 58 45.72 -27.65 -38.63
C GLN A 58 46.30 -27.20 -37.29
N THR A 59 45.49 -27.26 -36.24
CA THR A 59 45.94 -27.40 -34.85
C THR A 59 45.27 -28.61 -34.24
N GLU A 60 46.04 -29.31 -33.43
CA GLU A 60 45.97 -30.73 -33.12
C GLU A 60 44.72 -31.11 -32.31
N ARG A 61 44.14 -32.28 -32.64
CA ARG A 61 43.21 -32.98 -31.74
C ARG A 61 44.03 -33.85 -30.80
N PRO A 62 43.96 -33.68 -29.47
CA PRO A 62 44.45 -34.71 -28.57
C PRO A 62 43.40 -35.83 -28.48
N HIS A 63 43.86 -37.03 -28.80
CA HIS A 63 43.18 -38.29 -28.48
C HIS A 63 42.86 -38.35 -26.98
N LEU A 64 41.58 -38.45 -26.63
CA LEU A 64 41.15 -38.81 -25.28
C LEU A 64 41.28 -40.33 -25.12
N SER A 65 42.32 -40.76 -24.40
CA SER A 65 42.39 -42.10 -23.81
C SER A 65 41.30 -42.25 -22.76
N ALA A 66 40.55 -43.33 -22.84
CA ALA A 66 39.53 -43.71 -21.87
C ALA A 66 40.16 -44.02 -20.50
N THR A 67 40.23 -43.03 -19.62
CA THR A 67 40.38 -43.23 -18.18
C THR A 67 39.07 -42.87 -17.51
N ASN A 68 38.48 -43.87 -16.87
CA ASN A 68 37.22 -43.85 -16.14
C ASN A 68 37.34 -43.02 -14.84
N GLN A 69 37.59 -41.72 -14.96
CA GLN A 69 37.53 -40.79 -13.84
C GLN A 69 36.10 -40.23 -13.73
N ARG A 70 35.40 -40.62 -12.66
CA ARG A 70 34.15 -39.96 -12.25
C ARG A 70 34.46 -38.47 -12.05
N HIS A 71 33.88 -37.62 -12.88
CA HIS A 71 33.89 -36.17 -12.65
C HIS A 71 33.37 -35.88 -11.23
N PRO A 72 33.98 -34.95 -10.46
CA PRO A 72 33.44 -34.59 -9.16
C PRO A 72 32.06 -33.98 -9.37
N ASP A 73 31.05 -34.63 -8.81
CA ASP A 73 29.74 -34.01 -8.59
C ASP A 73 29.96 -32.76 -7.70
N HIS A 74 29.05 -31.78 -7.81
CA HIS A 74 29.06 -30.58 -6.97
C HIS A 74 29.32 -30.91 -5.50
N GLN A 75 30.07 -30.05 -4.78
CA GLN A 75 30.26 -30.26 -3.35
C GLN A 75 28.89 -30.31 -2.66
N ASP A 76 28.76 -31.17 -1.65
CA ASP A 76 27.47 -31.52 -1.04
C ASP A 76 26.71 -30.32 -0.46
N HIS A 77 27.45 -29.25 -0.16
CA HIS A 77 26.97 -28.01 0.43
C HIS A 77 26.81 -26.86 -0.59
N GLU A 78 26.64 -27.13 -1.87
CA GLU A 78 26.49 -26.10 -2.92
C GLU A 78 25.12 -26.13 -3.62
N LEU A 79 24.55 -24.96 -3.89
CA LEU A 79 23.33 -24.77 -4.69
C LEU A 79 23.56 -23.76 -5.82
N ARG A 80 23.09 -24.09 -7.01
CA ARG A 80 23.07 -23.17 -8.16
C ARG A 80 21.65 -22.75 -8.47
N VAL A 81 21.38 -21.44 -8.37
CA VAL A 81 20.06 -20.87 -8.60
C VAL A 81 20.07 -20.01 -9.84
N LEU A 82 19.28 -20.39 -10.83
CA LEU A 82 19.00 -19.59 -12.02
C LEU A 82 17.68 -18.84 -11.80
N SER A 83 17.69 -17.51 -11.97
CA SER A 83 16.47 -16.71 -12.11
C SER A 83 16.44 -16.03 -13.48
N TRP A 84 15.31 -16.08 -14.19
CA TRP A 84 15.20 -15.48 -15.51
C TRP A 84 13.77 -15.04 -15.85
N ASN A 85 13.58 -13.75 -16.10
CA ASN A 85 12.40 -13.26 -16.80
C ASN A 85 12.51 -13.70 -18.27
N ILE A 86 11.68 -14.64 -18.69
CA ILE A 86 11.74 -15.22 -20.03
C ILE A 86 10.84 -14.52 -21.04
N ASN A 87 10.19 -13.41 -20.64
CA ASN A 87 9.33 -12.56 -21.46
C ASN A 87 8.51 -13.35 -22.50
N ALA A 88 7.32 -13.82 -22.15
CA ALA A 88 6.48 -14.42 -23.17
C ALA A 88 6.13 -13.37 -24.25
N PRO A 89 6.39 -13.62 -25.55
CA PRO A 89 6.26 -12.58 -26.54
C PRO A 89 4.85 -12.01 -26.55
N SER A 90 4.72 -10.73 -26.94
CA SER A 90 3.43 -10.11 -27.20
C SER A 90 2.61 -10.94 -28.21
N LYS A 91 1.30 -10.63 -28.32
CA LYS A 91 0.28 -11.39 -29.08
C LYS A 91 0.64 -11.78 -30.53
N SER A 92 1.75 -11.29 -31.09
CA SER A 92 2.22 -11.56 -32.45
C SER A 92 3.27 -12.67 -32.59
N ARG A 93 3.88 -13.22 -31.51
CA ARG A 93 4.93 -14.26 -31.64
C ARG A 93 4.65 -15.48 -30.75
N GLN A 94 4.44 -16.63 -31.38
CA GLN A 94 4.40 -17.92 -30.71
C GLN A 94 5.85 -18.43 -30.59
N ARG A 95 6.35 -18.65 -29.37
CA ARG A 95 7.63 -19.37 -29.18
C ARG A 95 7.43 -20.81 -29.63
N LEU A 96 8.37 -21.34 -30.41
CA LEU A 96 8.38 -22.74 -30.82
C LEU A 96 9.07 -23.58 -29.73
N PRO A 97 8.80 -24.89 -29.62
CA PRO A 97 9.49 -25.78 -28.68
C PRO A 97 11.02 -25.67 -28.74
N LYS A 98 11.58 -25.47 -29.95
CA LYS A 98 13.02 -25.29 -30.20
C LYS A 98 13.62 -24.05 -29.52
N ASP A 99 12.81 -23.04 -29.21
CA ASP A 99 13.29 -21.86 -28.48
C ASP A 99 13.72 -22.26 -27.06
N TYR A 100 13.05 -23.26 -26.46
CA TYR A 100 13.38 -23.78 -25.14
C TYR A 100 14.61 -24.68 -25.12
N ASP A 101 15.14 -25.13 -26.26
CA ASP A 101 16.42 -25.84 -26.32
C ASP A 101 17.55 -24.95 -25.77
N THR A 102 17.42 -23.63 -25.94
CA THR A 102 18.34 -22.65 -25.33
C THR A 102 18.24 -22.70 -23.81
N LEU A 103 17.02 -22.65 -23.25
CA LEU A 103 16.82 -22.74 -21.81
C LEU A 103 17.33 -24.09 -21.26
N GLN A 104 17.02 -25.19 -21.96
CA GLN A 104 17.48 -26.54 -21.61
C GLN A 104 19.01 -26.64 -21.62
N GLY A 105 19.65 -26.11 -22.66
CA GLY A 105 21.10 -26.06 -22.79
C GLY A 105 21.75 -25.24 -21.68
N GLN A 106 21.16 -24.09 -21.33
CA GLN A 106 21.66 -23.25 -20.23
C GLN A 106 21.53 -23.94 -18.88
N VAL A 107 20.36 -24.48 -18.50
CA VAL A 107 20.18 -25.16 -17.19
C VAL A 107 21.05 -26.41 -17.06
N THR A 108 21.36 -27.06 -18.18
CA THR A 108 22.27 -28.22 -18.22
C THR A 108 23.72 -27.80 -18.09
N THR A 109 24.15 -26.79 -18.85
CA THR A 109 25.53 -26.26 -18.84
C THR A 109 25.89 -25.65 -17.50
N LEU A 110 24.98 -24.86 -16.93
CA LEU A 110 25.15 -24.22 -15.63
C LEU A 110 25.03 -25.20 -14.46
N ARG A 111 24.50 -26.41 -14.72
CA ARG A 111 24.16 -27.42 -13.72
C ARG A 111 23.26 -26.86 -12.62
N SER A 112 22.25 -26.06 -13.00
CA SER A 112 21.36 -25.40 -12.05
C SER A 112 20.60 -26.42 -11.18
N ASP A 113 20.40 -26.11 -9.91
CA ASP A 113 19.60 -26.90 -8.97
C ASP A 113 18.19 -26.35 -8.80
N VAL A 114 18.07 -25.04 -8.83
CA VAL A 114 16.82 -24.29 -8.77
C VAL A 114 16.72 -23.40 -10.00
N VAL A 115 15.55 -23.36 -10.63
CA VAL A 115 15.25 -22.48 -11.76
C VAL A 115 13.97 -21.73 -11.46
N MET A 116 14.06 -20.40 -11.41
CA MET A 116 12.97 -19.46 -11.14
C MET A 116 12.68 -18.66 -12.40
N LEU A 117 11.51 -18.82 -12.98
CA LEU A 117 11.10 -18.15 -14.22
C LEU A 117 10.01 -17.13 -13.94
N GLN A 118 10.07 -15.99 -14.62
CA GLN A 118 9.04 -14.96 -14.63
C GLN A 118 8.49 -14.75 -16.05
N GLU A 119 7.28 -14.19 -16.15
CA GLU A 119 6.55 -13.98 -17.42
C GLU A 119 6.25 -15.27 -18.21
N VAL A 120 5.98 -16.36 -17.52
CA VAL A 120 5.46 -17.59 -18.13
C VAL A 120 3.99 -17.38 -18.50
N VAL A 121 3.57 -17.84 -19.67
CA VAL A 121 2.17 -17.79 -20.14
C VAL A 121 1.57 -19.18 -20.27
N GLU A 122 0.25 -19.30 -20.09
CA GLU A 122 -0.45 -20.58 -20.12
C GLU A 122 -0.22 -21.36 -21.43
N ARG A 123 -0.27 -20.67 -22.57
CA ARG A 123 -0.07 -21.26 -23.91
C ARG A 123 1.29 -21.96 -24.11
N GLN A 124 2.27 -21.66 -23.27
CA GLN A 124 3.63 -22.21 -23.34
C GLN A 124 3.93 -23.26 -22.26
N LEU A 125 2.98 -23.47 -21.34
CA LEU A 125 3.23 -24.21 -20.11
C LEU A 125 3.59 -25.68 -20.37
N ALA A 126 2.90 -26.35 -21.29
CA ALA A 126 3.11 -27.76 -21.56
C ALA A 126 4.52 -28.05 -22.11
N ASP A 127 4.96 -27.28 -23.10
CA ASP A 127 6.29 -27.42 -23.71
C ASP A 127 7.40 -27.09 -22.70
N LEU A 128 7.24 -26.00 -21.95
CA LEU A 128 8.20 -25.61 -20.92
C LEU A 128 8.34 -26.68 -19.83
N VAL A 129 7.21 -27.21 -19.33
CA VAL A 129 7.23 -28.27 -18.31
C VAL A 129 7.91 -29.53 -18.85
N LYS A 130 7.63 -29.90 -20.10
CA LYS A 130 8.27 -31.06 -20.74
C LYS A 130 9.79 -30.88 -20.84
N VAL A 131 10.26 -29.75 -21.36
CA VAL A 131 11.70 -29.46 -21.50
C VAL A 131 12.42 -29.49 -20.15
N MET A 132 11.80 -28.92 -19.10
CA MET A 132 12.36 -28.95 -17.75
C MET A 132 12.35 -30.36 -17.15
N GLN A 133 11.32 -31.17 -17.42
CA GLN A 133 11.28 -32.57 -17.00
C GLN A 133 12.35 -33.41 -17.68
N ASP A 134 12.55 -33.23 -18.99
CA ASP A 134 13.60 -33.89 -19.77
C ASP A 134 15.01 -33.50 -19.27
N ALA A 135 15.18 -32.26 -18.78
CA ALA A 135 16.40 -31.80 -18.10
C ALA A 135 16.55 -32.28 -16.64
N GLY A 136 15.62 -33.10 -16.12
CA GLY A 136 15.69 -33.69 -14.79
C GLY A 136 15.11 -32.84 -13.65
N PHE A 137 14.28 -31.84 -13.96
CA PHE A 137 13.62 -30.99 -12.97
C PHE A 137 12.19 -31.44 -12.68
N SER A 138 11.70 -31.07 -11.49
CA SER A 138 10.28 -31.08 -11.11
C SER A 138 9.81 -29.66 -10.92
N ARG A 139 8.62 -29.36 -11.44
CA ARG A 139 7.92 -28.11 -11.14
C ARG A 139 7.46 -28.10 -9.67
N CYS A 140 7.62 -26.96 -9.02
CA CYS A 140 7.03 -26.69 -7.71
C CYS A 140 5.63 -26.12 -7.91
N GLY A 141 4.61 -26.80 -7.39
CA GLY A 141 3.23 -26.31 -7.38
C GLY A 141 2.53 -26.20 -8.73
N GLY A 142 1.49 -25.35 -8.75
CA GLY A 142 0.58 -25.13 -9.88
C GLY A 142 0.65 -23.73 -10.48
N VAL A 143 -0.19 -23.47 -11.49
CA VAL A 143 -0.42 -22.12 -12.02
C VAL A 143 -1.24 -21.29 -11.02
N PRO A 144 -1.02 -19.97 -10.93
CA PRO A 144 -1.86 -19.13 -10.08
C PRO A 144 -3.28 -19.03 -10.64
N LEU A 145 -4.23 -18.85 -9.73
CA LEU A 145 -5.64 -18.65 -9.99
C LEU A 145 -6.06 -17.29 -9.42
N VAL A 146 -6.72 -16.47 -10.24
CA VAL A 146 -7.19 -15.13 -9.88
C VAL A 146 -8.70 -15.04 -10.04
N TYR A 147 -9.37 -14.44 -9.06
CA TYR A 147 -10.80 -14.13 -9.11
C TYR A 147 -10.98 -12.71 -9.66
N SER A 148 -11.65 -12.57 -10.79
CA SER A 148 -12.11 -11.26 -11.27
C SER A 148 -13.46 -10.97 -10.62
N GLY A 149 -13.69 -9.74 -10.15
CA GLY A 149 -14.92 -9.35 -9.44
C GLY A 149 -16.25 -9.66 -10.15
N ASP A 150 -16.21 -9.92 -11.46
CA ASP A 150 -17.38 -10.25 -12.29
C ASP A 150 -17.55 -11.76 -12.56
N SER A 151 -16.64 -12.63 -12.10
CA SER A 151 -16.66 -14.08 -12.38
C SER A 151 -16.54 -14.92 -11.11
N ILE A 152 -17.43 -15.91 -10.99
CA ILE A 152 -17.42 -16.91 -9.91
C ILE A 152 -16.29 -17.93 -10.11
N ALA A 153 -15.81 -18.10 -11.35
CA ALA A 153 -14.73 -19.03 -11.69
C ALA A 153 -13.36 -18.32 -11.71
N PRO A 154 -12.33 -18.88 -11.05
CA PRO A 154 -10.97 -18.35 -11.10
C PRO A 154 -10.36 -18.56 -12.50
N SER A 155 -9.52 -17.62 -12.92
CA SER A 155 -8.79 -17.66 -14.21
C SER A 155 -7.28 -17.64 -14.00
N VAL A 156 -6.52 -18.16 -14.96
CA VAL A 156 -5.06 -18.04 -14.97
C VAL A 156 -4.68 -16.62 -15.41
N PRO A 157 -3.79 -15.91 -14.70
CA PRO A 157 -3.39 -14.58 -15.12
C PRO A 157 -2.67 -14.61 -16.47
N PRO A 158 -2.63 -13.47 -17.19
CA PRO A 158 -1.99 -13.38 -18.50
C PRO A 158 -0.57 -13.92 -18.50
N HIS A 159 0.17 -13.74 -17.42
CA HIS A 159 1.50 -14.28 -17.19
C HIS A 159 1.75 -14.51 -15.69
N PHE A 160 2.67 -15.41 -15.34
CA PHE A 160 2.97 -15.81 -13.97
C PHE A 160 4.42 -16.28 -13.77
N THR A 161 4.79 -16.53 -12.51
CA THR A 161 6.10 -17.08 -12.12
C THR A 161 6.06 -18.61 -12.08
N LEU A 162 7.18 -19.33 -12.29
CA LEU A 162 7.31 -20.77 -12.05
C LEU A 162 8.64 -21.10 -11.39
N THR A 163 8.64 -22.09 -10.49
CA THR A 163 9.86 -22.58 -9.86
C THR A 163 10.04 -24.06 -10.16
N PHE A 164 11.25 -24.46 -10.53
CA PHE A 164 11.65 -25.82 -10.82
C PHE A 164 12.85 -26.21 -9.97
N VAL A 165 12.89 -27.46 -9.51
CA VAL A 165 13.96 -27.99 -8.66
C VAL A 165 14.50 -29.29 -9.22
N ARG A 166 15.81 -29.51 -9.14
CA ARG A 166 16.48 -30.71 -9.69
C ARG A 166 16.13 -31.93 -8.84
N LYS A 167 15.32 -32.83 -9.40
CA LYS A 167 14.72 -33.99 -8.70
C LYS A 167 15.73 -34.88 -7.98
N LYS A 168 16.94 -35.01 -8.54
CA LYS A 168 18.01 -35.86 -7.99
C LYS A 168 18.63 -35.26 -6.71
N ARG A 169 18.63 -33.94 -6.54
CA ARG A 169 19.31 -33.25 -5.43
C ARG A 169 18.35 -32.66 -4.40
N LEU A 170 17.18 -32.21 -4.84
CA LEU A 170 16.22 -31.52 -3.99
C LEU A 170 14.90 -32.29 -3.92
N GLN A 171 14.30 -32.30 -2.74
CA GLN A 171 12.95 -32.78 -2.50
C GLN A 171 12.05 -31.59 -2.17
N LEU A 172 10.94 -31.43 -2.87
CA LEU A 172 9.93 -30.43 -2.53
C LEU A 172 9.22 -30.86 -1.23
N VAL A 173 9.23 -29.99 -0.23
CA VAL A 173 8.56 -30.21 1.07
C VAL A 173 7.22 -29.48 1.09
N ALA A 174 7.24 -28.19 0.76
CA ALA A 174 6.05 -27.36 0.75
C ALA A 174 6.07 -26.38 -0.43
N HIS A 175 4.89 -25.97 -0.88
CA HIS A 175 4.73 -24.92 -1.88
C HIS A 175 3.52 -24.04 -1.52
N LYS A 176 3.68 -22.73 -1.62
CA LYS A 176 2.63 -21.75 -1.39
C LYS A 176 2.78 -20.58 -2.35
N ARG A 177 1.65 -20.09 -2.88
CA ARG A 177 1.58 -18.79 -3.56
C ARG A 177 0.81 -17.81 -2.70
N ALA A 178 1.36 -16.63 -2.50
CA ALA A 178 0.69 -15.51 -1.84
C ALA A 178 0.54 -14.36 -2.84
N PRO A 179 -0.68 -14.10 -3.35
CA PRO A 179 -0.93 -12.94 -4.20
C PRO A 179 -0.56 -11.65 -3.46
N PHE A 180 0.11 -10.74 -4.16
CA PHE A 180 0.31 -9.40 -3.64
C PHE A 180 -1.01 -8.64 -3.77
N THR A 181 -1.63 -8.27 -2.66
CA THR A 181 -2.91 -7.54 -2.66
C THR A 181 -2.79 -6.20 -3.37
N ASN A 182 -1.57 -5.64 -3.49
CA ASN A 182 -1.30 -4.44 -4.29
C ASN A 182 -1.44 -4.59 -5.78
N SER A 183 -1.36 -5.82 -6.26
CA SER A 183 -0.84 -5.99 -7.60
C SER A 183 -1.90 -5.66 -8.64
N ARG A 184 -1.55 -4.83 -9.62
CA ARG A 184 -2.39 -4.60 -10.81
C ARG A 184 -2.07 -5.55 -11.96
N LYS A 185 -1.12 -6.45 -11.76
CA LYS A 185 -0.57 -7.36 -12.78
C LYS A 185 -0.58 -8.82 -12.34
N ALA A 186 -1.44 -9.17 -11.39
CA ALA A 186 -1.54 -10.49 -10.76
C ALA A 186 -0.18 -11.05 -10.26
N ARG A 187 0.67 -10.19 -9.70
CA ARG A 187 1.93 -10.52 -9.06
C ARG A 187 1.68 -11.31 -7.77
N ASP A 188 2.55 -12.26 -7.51
CA ASP A 188 2.53 -13.07 -6.30
C ASP A 188 3.95 -13.36 -5.80
N LEU A 189 4.03 -13.72 -4.53
CA LEU A 189 5.20 -14.36 -3.94
C LEU A 189 5.02 -15.89 -4.06
N ASN A 190 5.73 -16.49 -5.02
CA ASN A 190 5.70 -17.93 -5.26
C ASN A 190 6.80 -18.62 -4.45
N THR A 191 6.41 -19.36 -3.42
CA THR A 191 7.33 -19.93 -2.44
C THR A 191 7.34 -21.44 -2.48
N CYS A 192 8.51 -22.01 -2.20
CA CYS A 192 8.64 -23.42 -1.89
C CYS A 192 9.72 -23.67 -0.84
N THR A 193 9.47 -24.63 0.03
CA THR A 193 10.49 -25.18 0.93
C THR A 193 11.01 -26.45 0.30
N VAL A 194 12.33 -26.55 0.16
CA VAL A 194 12.99 -27.73 -0.39
C VAL A 194 13.95 -28.32 0.62
N ARG A 195 14.04 -29.64 0.66
CA ARG A 195 15.03 -30.36 1.44
C ARG A 195 16.17 -30.81 0.53
N CYS A 196 17.40 -30.45 0.88
CA CYS A 196 18.57 -31.02 0.22
C CYS A 196 18.69 -32.50 0.60
N LYS A 197 18.66 -33.39 -0.40
CA LYS A 197 18.65 -34.84 -0.14
C LYS A 197 19.93 -35.36 0.49
N ARG A 198 21.06 -34.68 0.25
CA ARG A 198 22.37 -35.10 0.76
C ARG A 198 22.66 -34.53 2.15
N THR A 199 22.38 -33.25 2.38
CA THR A 199 22.67 -32.59 3.67
C THR A 199 21.49 -32.61 4.64
N GLY A 200 20.28 -32.94 4.19
CA GLY A 200 19.07 -32.90 5.03
C GLY A 200 18.54 -31.49 5.34
N LYS A 201 19.34 -30.43 5.11
CA LYS A 201 18.95 -29.03 5.39
C LYS A 201 17.79 -28.58 4.50
N GLU A 202 16.86 -27.83 5.10
CA GLU A 202 15.74 -27.22 4.39
C GLU A 202 16.07 -25.79 3.99
N VAL A 203 15.74 -25.43 2.75
CA VAL A 203 15.97 -24.11 2.18
C VAL A 203 14.64 -23.55 1.70
N TRP A 204 14.32 -22.34 2.13
CA TRP A 204 13.16 -21.60 1.64
C TRP A 204 13.51 -20.89 0.33
N LEU A 205 12.65 -20.99 -0.67
CA LEU A 205 12.81 -20.40 -1.99
C LEU A 205 11.63 -19.48 -2.28
N GLY A 206 11.89 -18.20 -2.53
CA GLY A 206 10.92 -17.21 -2.99
C GLY A 206 11.23 -16.75 -4.40
N ASN A 207 10.28 -16.94 -5.31
CA ASN A 207 10.31 -16.45 -6.69
C ASN A 207 9.30 -15.32 -6.85
N VAL A 208 9.76 -14.15 -7.28
CA VAL A 208 8.92 -12.96 -7.45
C VAL A 208 9.02 -12.37 -8.85
N HIS A 209 7.93 -11.73 -9.26
CA HIS A 209 7.95 -10.71 -10.30
C HIS A 209 7.20 -9.50 -9.73
N LEU A 210 7.92 -8.49 -9.25
CA LEU A 210 7.28 -7.34 -8.57
C LEU A 210 6.67 -6.33 -9.56
N GLU A 211 5.91 -5.36 -9.04
CA GLU A 211 5.15 -4.41 -9.86
C GLU A 211 6.06 -3.64 -10.83
N THR A 212 5.74 -3.72 -12.11
CA THR A 212 6.50 -3.12 -13.22
C THR A 212 6.27 -1.62 -13.30
N TYR A 213 7.10 -0.89 -14.05
CA TYR A 213 7.04 0.57 -14.27
C TYR A 213 7.44 1.45 -13.08
N ARG A 214 8.06 2.60 -13.40
CA ARG A 214 8.53 3.57 -12.41
C ARG A 214 7.40 4.15 -11.55
N LYS A 215 6.24 4.45 -12.15
CA LYS A 215 5.07 5.03 -11.45
C LYS A 215 4.47 4.15 -10.36
N TYR A 216 4.81 2.87 -10.32
CA TYR A 216 4.34 1.93 -9.30
C TYR A 216 5.42 1.58 -8.27
N ALA A 217 6.39 2.49 -8.06
CA ALA A 217 7.46 2.33 -7.08
C ALA A 217 6.96 1.99 -5.67
N GLY A 218 5.91 2.65 -5.18
CA GLY A 218 5.33 2.36 -3.86
C GLY A 218 4.86 0.91 -3.71
N ARG A 219 4.06 0.42 -4.68
CA ARG A 219 3.58 -0.98 -4.72
C ARG A 219 4.75 -1.96 -4.74
N ARG A 220 5.72 -1.73 -5.63
CA ARG A 220 6.90 -2.58 -5.75
C ARG A 220 7.74 -2.61 -4.48
N CYS A 221 7.96 -1.46 -3.82
CA CYS A 221 8.71 -1.41 -2.56
C CYS A 221 8.00 -2.18 -1.44
N LEU A 222 6.66 -2.06 -1.35
CA LEU A 222 5.86 -2.81 -0.39
C LEU A 222 5.93 -4.33 -0.66
N GLN A 223 5.77 -4.76 -1.91
CA GLN A 223 5.91 -6.16 -2.29
C GLN A 223 7.32 -6.70 -2.00
N PHE A 224 8.36 -5.88 -2.22
CA PHE A 224 9.73 -6.24 -1.90
C PHE A 224 9.91 -6.43 -0.39
N LEU A 225 9.39 -5.51 0.42
CA LEU A 225 9.45 -5.63 1.89
C LEU A 225 8.67 -6.85 2.41
N GLN A 226 7.47 -7.12 1.90
CA GLN A 226 6.72 -8.34 2.20
C GLN A 226 7.52 -9.61 1.85
N SER A 227 8.28 -9.57 0.76
CA SER A 227 9.14 -10.67 0.34
C SER A 227 10.34 -10.85 1.26
N LEU A 228 10.97 -9.76 1.72
CA LEU A 228 12.03 -9.80 2.72
C LEU A 228 11.53 -10.25 4.10
N GLN A 229 10.32 -9.85 4.50
CA GLN A 229 9.63 -10.33 5.70
C GLN A 229 9.35 -11.84 5.65
N ALA A 230 8.99 -12.36 4.48
CA ALA A 230 8.82 -13.79 4.30
C ALA A 230 10.17 -14.52 4.40
N LEU A 231 11.20 -14.00 3.72
CA LEU A 231 12.56 -14.54 3.77
C LEU A 231 13.13 -14.55 5.20
N SER A 232 12.88 -13.49 5.98
CA SER A 232 13.45 -13.32 7.32
C SER A 232 12.93 -14.32 8.36
N ARG A 233 11.81 -15.02 8.08
CA ARG A 233 11.25 -16.07 8.94
C ARG A 233 11.94 -17.43 8.82
N HIS A 234 12.95 -17.53 7.94
CA HIS A 234 13.67 -18.76 7.66
C HIS A 234 15.16 -18.59 7.94
N ASP A 235 15.81 -19.65 8.42
CA ASP A 235 17.25 -19.63 8.70
C ASP A 235 18.07 -19.69 7.41
N LEU A 236 17.67 -20.56 6.49
CA LEU A 236 18.24 -20.69 5.14
C LEU A 236 17.19 -20.29 4.10
N GLY A 237 17.48 -19.25 3.32
CA GLY A 237 16.51 -18.76 2.35
C GLY A 237 17.10 -18.01 1.17
N ILE A 238 16.39 -18.09 0.05
CA ILE A 238 16.74 -17.47 -1.23
C ILE A 238 15.50 -16.78 -1.78
N LEU A 239 15.59 -15.47 -2.01
CA LEU A 239 14.57 -14.68 -2.68
C LEU A 239 15.14 -14.13 -4.00
N ALA A 240 14.66 -14.60 -5.13
CA ALA A 240 15.14 -14.15 -6.44
C ALA A 240 14.00 -13.91 -7.43
N GLY A 241 14.29 -13.12 -8.46
CA GLY A 241 13.32 -12.82 -9.51
C GLY A 241 13.54 -11.49 -10.19
N ASP A 242 12.64 -11.17 -11.12
CA ASP A 242 12.51 -9.81 -11.67
C ASP A 242 11.84 -8.90 -10.65
N MET A 243 12.66 -8.20 -9.88
CA MET A 243 12.18 -7.33 -8.83
C MET A 243 11.77 -5.97 -9.36
N ASN A 244 12.04 -5.63 -10.62
CA ASN A 244 11.77 -4.31 -11.20
C ASN A 244 12.36 -3.12 -10.40
N LEU A 245 13.25 -3.38 -9.44
CA LEU A 245 13.75 -2.40 -8.47
C LEU A 245 14.77 -1.46 -9.10
N ARG A 246 14.72 -0.19 -8.68
CA ARG A 246 15.82 0.76 -8.86
C ARG A 246 16.72 0.73 -7.63
N GLU A 247 17.97 1.16 -7.80
CA GLU A 247 18.94 1.10 -6.70
C GLU A 247 18.48 1.87 -5.46
N ALA A 248 17.99 3.09 -5.64
CA ALA A 248 17.45 3.90 -4.54
C ALA A 248 16.20 3.27 -3.88
N GLU A 249 15.44 2.42 -4.58
CA GLU A 249 14.29 1.72 -4.00
C GLU A 249 14.75 0.55 -3.14
N ALA A 250 15.67 -0.27 -3.67
CA ALA A 250 16.24 -1.39 -2.94
C ALA A 250 16.97 -0.91 -1.67
N GLN A 251 17.83 0.10 -1.80
CA GLN A 251 18.56 0.68 -0.67
C GLN A 251 17.63 1.23 0.40
N ARG A 252 16.55 1.92 0.01
CA ARG A 252 15.56 2.45 0.96
C ARG A 252 14.90 1.34 1.76
N VAL A 253 14.41 0.29 1.09
CA VAL A 253 13.74 -0.84 1.77
C VAL A 253 14.72 -1.64 2.62
N LEU A 254 15.94 -1.89 2.13
CA LEU A 254 16.96 -2.58 2.92
C LEU A 254 17.39 -1.76 4.13
N GLN A 255 17.56 -0.44 4.01
CA GLN A 255 17.90 0.44 5.12
C GLN A 255 16.80 0.44 6.20
N GLN A 256 15.53 0.32 5.81
CA GLN A 256 14.42 0.15 6.75
C GLN A 256 14.48 -1.18 7.52
N CYS A 257 15.11 -2.21 6.95
CA CYS A 257 15.26 -3.51 7.57
C CYS A 257 16.57 -3.65 8.37
N ARG A 258 17.60 -2.85 8.06
CA ARG A 258 18.94 -2.96 8.66
C ARG A 258 18.90 -2.67 10.17
N GLY A 259 19.60 -3.50 10.95
CA GLY A 259 19.77 -3.31 12.39
C GLY A 259 18.64 -3.87 13.27
N ALA A 260 17.57 -4.39 12.67
CA ALA A 260 16.51 -5.10 13.38
C ALA A 260 16.59 -6.61 13.09
N ALA A 261 16.65 -7.44 14.13
CA ALA A 261 16.30 -8.85 13.98
C ALA A 261 14.85 -8.95 13.48
N PRO A 262 14.50 -9.85 12.54
CA PRO A 262 15.30 -10.96 11.99
C PRO A 262 15.98 -10.69 10.63
N TYR A 263 16.23 -9.43 10.25
CA TYR A 263 16.73 -9.05 8.92
C TYR A 263 18.25 -8.87 8.81
N THR A 264 18.96 -8.87 9.95
CA THR A 264 20.41 -8.60 10.03
C THR A 264 21.29 -9.54 9.20
N SER A 265 20.78 -10.70 8.78
CA SER A 265 21.51 -11.70 7.99
C SER A 265 21.06 -11.84 6.52
N ILE A 266 20.28 -10.89 5.99
CA ILE A 266 19.89 -10.87 4.57
C ILE A 266 20.90 -10.05 3.74
N GLY A 267 21.50 -10.67 2.72
CA GLY A 267 22.45 -10.04 1.79
C GLY A 267 22.02 -10.11 0.33
N ASP A 268 22.38 -9.11 -0.48
CA ASP A 268 22.26 -9.16 -1.95
C ASP A 268 23.44 -9.98 -2.51
N ALA A 269 23.16 -11.08 -3.20
CA ALA A 269 24.18 -12.00 -3.69
C ALA A 269 25.18 -11.36 -4.67
N TRP A 270 24.76 -10.35 -5.45
CA TRP A 270 25.67 -9.62 -6.33
C TRP A 270 26.64 -8.74 -5.52
N GLU A 271 26.15 -8.09 -4.47
CA GLU A 271 26.99 -7.31 -3.56
C GLU A 271 27.95 -8.20 -2.77
N MET A 272 27.47 -9.35 -2.29
CA MET A 272 28.25 -10.32 -1.52
C MET A 272 29.46 -10.88 -2.28
N VAL A 273 29.41 -10.93 -3.62
CA VAL A 273 30.53 -11.37 -4.46
C VAL A 273 31.41 -10.22 -4.96
N GLY A 274 31.27 -9.02 -4.39
CA GLY A 274 32.11 -7.86 -4.69
C GLY A 274 31.57 -6.94 -5.78
N SER A 275 30.27 -7.00 -6.09
CA SER A 275 29.61 -6.07 -7.01
C SER A 275 30.23 -6.00 -8.43
N PRO A 276 30.47 -7.14 -9.12
CA PRO A 276 31.13 -7.17 -10.42
C PRO A 276 30.36 -6.36 -11.47
N LYS A 277 31.05 -5.40 -12.10
CA LYS A 277 30.43 -4.39 -13.00
C LYS A 277 29.95 -4.98 -14.32
N GLU A 278 30.63 -5.98 -14.82
CA GLU A 278 30.26 -6.74 -16.01
C GLU A 278 28.99 -7.58 -15.82
N GLN A 279 28.55 -7.80 -14.58
CA GLN A 279 27.33 -8.55 -14.22
C GLN A 279 26.23 -7.67 -13.61
N GLU A 280 26.39 -6.34 -13.63
CA GLU A 280 25.49 -5.42 -12.91
C GLU A 280 24.10 -5.31 -13.55
N PHE A 281 24.01 -5.22 -14.87
CA PHE A 281 22.76 -4.88 -15.54
C PHE A 281 22.11 -6.12 -16.17
N THR A 282 20.92 -6.47 -15.66
CA THR A 282 20.16 -7.65 -16.11
C THR A 282 19.17 -7.30 -17.20
N TRP A 283 18.78 -6.03 -17.31
CA TRP A 283 18.03 -5.48 -18.42
C TRP A 283 18.83 -4.33 -19.03
N ASP A 284 19.49 -4.61 -20.16
CA ASP A 284 20.49 -3.73 -20.78
C ASP A 284 20.18 -3.55 -22.27
N LEU A 285 19.56 -2.42 -22.62
CA LEU A 285 19.20 -2.13 -24.01
C LEU A 285 20.38 -1.64 -24.87
N GLN A 286 21.58 -1.53 -24.32
CA GLN A 286 22.79 -1.27 -25.11
C GLN A 286 23.34 -2.57 -25.69
N LEU A 287 23.20 -3.68 -24.96
CA LEU A 287 23.63 -5.01 -25.38
C LEU A 287 22.49 -5.85 -25.97
N ASN A 288 21.27 -5.67 -25.50
CA ASN A 288 20.08 -6.42 -25.90
C ASN A 288 19.12 -5.54 -26.71
N THR A 289 19.13 -5.69 -28.03
CA THR A 289 18.33 -4.84 -28.93
C THR A 289 16.88 -5.32 -29.10
N SER A 290 16.37 -6.15 -28.19
CA SER A 290 14.99 -6.67 -28.24
C SER A 290 13.93 -5.56 -28.19
N TRP A 291 14.29 -4.37 -27.66
CA TRP A 291 13.45 -3.18 -27.65
C TRP A 291 14.23 -1.94 -28.13
N SER A 292 14.09 -1.58 -29.41
CA SER A 292 14.84 -0.49 -30.04
C SER A 292 14.19 0.90 -29.94
N HIS A 293 13.07 1.04 -29.23
CA HIS A 293 12.27 2.27 -29.18
C HIS A 293 12.50 3.14 -27.94
N PHE A 294 13.30 2.69 -26.96
CA PHE A 294 13.53 3.47 -25.75
C PHE A 294 14.61 4.54 -25.97
N PRO A 295 14.35 5.81 -25.61
CA PRO A 295 15.38 6.83 -25.69
C PRO A 295 16.53 6.49 -24.75
N ASN A 296 17.76 6.66 -25.24
CA ASN A 296 19.02 6.50 -24.50
C ASN A 296 19.41 5.08 -24.07
N ASN A 297 18.75 4.02 -24.58
CA ASN A 297 19.10 2.62 -24.31
C ASN A 297 19.44 2.35 -22.82
N PRO A 298 18.44 2.47 -21.92
CA PRO A 298 18.63 2.31 -20.48
C PRO A 298 19.21 0.96 -20.08
N ARG A 299 19.88 0.95 -18.93
CA ARG A 299 20.48 -0.23 -18.28
C ARG A 299 20.04 -0.27 -16.82
N ILE A 300 19.41 -1.35 -16.39
CA ILE A 300 18.85 -1.47 -15.04
C ILE A 300 19.07 -2.88 -14.48
N ARG A 301 19.39 -2.96 -13.18
CA ARG A 301 19.50 -4.20 -12.40
C ARG A 301 18.14 -4.60 -11.80
N PHE A 302 17.26 -5.12 -12.66
CA PHE A 302 15.92 -5.53 -12.26
C PHE A 302 15.90 -6.88 -11.58
N ASP A 303 16.66 -7.84 -12.11
CA ASP A 303 16.73 -9.20 -11.61
C ASP A 303 17.77 -9.24 -10.47
N ARG A 304 17.34 -9.71 -9.29
CA ARG A 304 18.18 -9.72 -8.08
C ARG A 304 18.02 -11.04 -7.35
N CYS A 305 18.97 -11.34 -6.47
CA CYS A 305 18.98 -12.52 -5.61
C CYS A 305 19.39 -12.09 -4.20
N TYR A 306 18.49 -12.19 -3.23
CA TYR A 306 18.75 -11.95 -1.82
C TYR A 306 18.78 -13.28 -1.07
N VAL A 307 19.72 -13.43 -0.14
CA VAL A 307 19.94 -14.68 0.59
C VAL A 307 20.03 -14.45 2.08
N LYS A 308 19.58 -15.43 2.86
CA LYS A 308 19.71 -15.50 4.32
C LYS A 308 20.37 -16.82 4.71
N GLY A 309 21.37 -16.77 5.59
CA GLY A 309 22.09 -17.94 6.09
C GLY A 309 22.90 -18.70 5.04
N LEU A 310 23.14 -18.11 3.86
CA LEU A 310 23.86 -18.73 2.74
C LEU A 310 24.96 -17.78 2.27
N ARG A 311 26.10 -18.34 1.84
CA ARG A 311 27.20 -17.55 1.27
C ARG A 311 27.15 -17.55 -0.25
N ALA A 312 27.11 -16.37 -0.87
CA ALA A 312 27.28 -16.24 -2.31
C ALA A 312 28.76 -16.44 -2.71
N ARG A 313 28.99 -17.31 -3.69
CA ARG A 313 30.33 -17.66 -4.21
C ARG A 313 30.56 -17.08 -5.61
N SER A 314 29.53 -17.03 -6.44
CA SER A 314 29.57 -16.33 -7.73
C SER A 314 28.19 -15.83 -8.14
N PHE A 315 28.18 -14.83 -9.03
CA PHE A 315 27.00 -14.25 -9.65
C PHE A 315 27.31 -13.99 -11.13
N GLU A 316 26.55 -14.61 -12.04
CA GLU A 316 26.83 -14.59 -13.48
C GLU A 316 25.56 -14.29 -14.29
N LEU A 317 25.70 -13.47 -15.34
CA LEU A 317 24.66 -13.25 -16.33
C LEU A 317 24.58 -14.41 -17.33
N VAL A 318 23.35 -14.78 -17.68
CA VAL A 318 23.01 -15.91 -18.55
C VAL A 318 22.22 -15.40 -19.75
N GLY A 319 22.44 -16.02 -20.92
CA GLY A 319 21.71 -15.64 -22.14
C GLY A 319 22.17 -14.33 -22.77
N THR A 320 23.41 -13.92 -22.50
CA THR A 320 24.02 -12.68 -23.03
C THR A 320 24.38 -12.73 -24.52
N ARG A 321 24.46 -13.94 -25.10
CA ARG A 321 24.72 -14.14 -26.52
C ARG A 321 23.42 -14.10 -27.33
N ALA A 322 23.40 -13.29 -28.38
CA ALA A 322 22.31 -13.31 -29.35
C ALA A 322 22.26 -14.65 -30.08
N LEU A 323 21.05 -15.17 -30.28
CA LEU A 323 20.77 -16.35 -31.10
C LEU A 323 20.77 -15.93 -32.57
N THR A 324 21.33 -16.80 -33.43
CA THR A 324 21.59 -16.54 -34.86
C THR A 324 20.39 -16.06 -35.67
N HIS A 325 19.16 -16.37 -35.26
CA HIS A 325 17.95 -16.05 -36.01
C HIS A 325 16.91 -15.23 -35.23
N PHE A 326 17.16 -14.96 -33.94
CA PHE A 326 16.11 -14.48 -33.03
C PHE A 326 16.50 -13.31 -32.14
N GLY A 327 17.75 -12.83 -32.23
CA GLY A 327 18.28 -11.89 -31.23
C GLY A 327 18.47 -12.62 -29.90
N HIS A 328 18.39 -11.90 -28.78
CA HIS A 328 18.49 -12.52 -27.46
C HIS A 328 17.26 -13.37 -27.12
N PHE A 329 17.43 -14.36 -26.24
CA PHE A 329 16.36 -15.28 -25.83
C PHE A 329 15.20 -14.55 -25.13
N SER A 330 15.54 -13.55 -24.33
CA SER A 330 14.64 -12.64 -23.63
C SER A 330 15.22 -11.23 -23.73
N ASP A 331 14.43 -10.20 -23.47
CA ASP A 331 14.94 -8.84 -23.26
C ASP A 331 15.67 -8.69 -21.91
N HIS A 332 15.52 -9.67 -21.01
CA HIS A 332 16.34 -9.83 -19.81
C HIS A 332 17.48 -10.84 -20.03
N PHE A 333 18.63 -10.56 -19.43
CA PHE A 333 19.63 -11.58 -19.11
C PHE A 333 19.23 -12.30 -17.82
N GLY A 334 19.38 -13.62 -17.79
CA GLY A 334 19.16 -14.40 -16.58
C GLY A 334 20.31 -14.19 -15.58
N ILE A 335 20.08 -14.47 -14.31
CA ILE A 335 21.12 -14.46 -13.28
C ILE A 335 21.31 -15.87 -12.74
N CYS A 336 22.56 -16.34 -12.68
CA CYS A 336 22.94 -17.59 -12.03
C CYS A 336 23.77 -17.27 -10.79
N THR A 337 23.28 -17.68 -9.62
CA THR A 337 24.00 -17.49 -8.35
C THR A 337 24.47 -18.83 -7.83
N HIS A 338 25.75 -18.91 -7.50
CA HIS A 338 26.33 -20.05 -6.79
C HIS A 338 26.34 -19.76 -5.29
N LEU A 339 25.65 -20.59 -4.52
CA LEU A 339 25.43 -20.43 -3.09
C LEU A 339 25.98 -21.62 -2.32
N GLN A 340 26.59 -21.34 -1.18
CA GLN A 340 27.07 -22.36 -0.26
C GLN A 340 26.16 -22.42 0.97
N LEU A 341 25.74 -23.64 1.33
CA LEU A 341 25.10 -23.95 2.59
C LEU A 341 26.12 -23.99 3.72
N PRO A 342 25.74 -23.63 4.96
CA PRO A 342 26.58 -23.88 6.11
C PRO A 342 26.86 -25.39 6.24
N SER A 343 28.07 -25.72 6.66
CA SER A 343 28.45 -27.07 7.08
C SER A 343 28.07 -27.27 8.56
N ASP A 344 27.93 -28.51 9.00
CA ASP A 344 27.55 -28.79 10.40
C ASP A 344 28.65 -28.38 11.40
N ASN A 345 29.86 -28.10 10.93
CA ASN A 345 30.96 -27.56 11.74
C ASN A 345 30.92 -26.03 11.87
N ASP A 346 30.17 -25.31 11.02
CA ASP A 346 30.08 -23.84 11.06
C ASP A 346 29.10 -23.34 12.15
N GLU A 347 28.31 -24.23 12.76
CA GLU A 347 27.36 -23.91 13.84
C GLU A 347 28.05 -23.72 15.20
N GLU A 348 29.28 -24.22 15.39
CA GLU A 348 30.07 -24.03 16.62
C GLU A 348 30.85 -22.70 16.66
N GLU A 349 31.33 -22.19 15.52
CA GLU A 349 32.08 -20.91 15.46
C GLU A 349 31.16 -19.66 15.53
N GLN A 350 29.90 -19.75 15.08
CA GLN A 350 28.96 -18.61 15.12
C GLN A 350 28.46 -18.27 16.53
N GLY A 351 28.57 -19.22 17.48
CA GLY A 351 28.25 -18.99 18.90
C GLY A 351 29.29 -18.12 19.63
N GLU A 352 30.52 -18.02 19.10
CA GLU A 352 31.60 -17.23 19.70
C GLU A 352 31.67 -15.79 19.12
N GLU A 353 31.40 -15.59 17.82
CA GLU A 353 31.39 -14.25 17.21
C GLU A 353 30.21 -13.36 17.70
N GLU A 354 29.05 -13.93 18.04
CA GLU A 354 27.94 -13.15 18.61
C GLU A 354 28.21 -12.65 20.04
N GLN A 355 29.12 -13.29 20.79
CA GLN A 355 29.51 -12.83 22.14
C GLN A 355 30.62 -11.77 22.12
N GLU A 356 31.53 -11.78 21.15
CA GLU A 356 32.59 -10.76 21.05
C GLU A 356 32.13 -9.43 20.42
N GLY A 357 31.06 -9.44 19.61
CA GLY A 357 30.49 -8.23 19.00
C GLY A 357 29.82 -7.25 19.98
N ALA A 358 29.54 -7.67 21.22
CA ALA A 358 28.84 -6.86 22.22
C ALA A 358 29.77 -5.96 23.07
N LEU A 359 31.10 -6.06 22.94
CA LEU A 359 32.06 -5.35 23.82
C LEU A 359 33.19 -4.58 23.10
N GLY A 360 33.05 -4.30 21.80
CA GLY A 360 34.03 -3.52 21.03
C GLY A 360 33.74 -2.01 20.95
N ILE A 361 34.10 -1.22 21.99
CA ILE A 361 34.21 0.24 21.85
C ILE A 361 35.48 0.54 21.03
N VAL A 362 35.32 0.80 19.74
CA VAL A 362 36.40 1.33 18.88
C VAL A 362 36.11 2.79 18.53
N ARG A 363 37.04 3.64 18.97
CA ARG A 363 37.10 5.10 18.81
C ARG A 363 37.08 5.52 17.33
N ALA A 364 36.23 6.49 17.00
CA ALA A 364 36.29 7.22 15.75
C ALA A 364 37.50 8.18 15.71
N PRO A 365 38.17 8.38 14.55
CA PRO A 365 39.27 9.32 14.44
C PRO A 365 38.75 10.76 14.32
N ALA A 366 39.38 11.65 15.05
CA ALA A 366 39.11 13.08 15.05
C ALA A 366 39.40 13.71 13.68
N GLN A 367 38.43 14.44 13.12
CA GLN A 367 38.68 15.42 12.07
C GLN A 367 38.35 16.82 12.60
N GLN A 368 39.36 17.68 12.46
CA GLN A 368 39.46 19.04 12.98
C GLN A 368 38.38 19.96 12.40
N GLN A 369 37.60 20.57 13.29
CA GLN A 369 36.83 21.77 12.99
C GLN A 369 37.79 22.96 12.86
N GLN A 370 37.94 23.50 11.66
CA GLN A 370 38.41 24.87 11.48
C GLN A 370 37.22 25.82 11.62
N GLN A 371 37.14 26.50 12.76
CA GLN A 371 36.36 27.70 12.94
C GLN A 371 36.95 28.82 12.07
N LYS A 372 36.18 29.32 11.09
CA LYS A 372 36.38 30.66 10.53
C LYS A 372 35.20 31.53 10.94
N SER A 373 35.45 32.36 11.94
CA SER A 373 34.65 33.54 12.27
C SER A 373 34.70 34.53 11.10
N CYS A 374 33.54 35.05 10.68
CA CYS A 374 33.49 36.38 10.07
C CYS A 374 32.15 37.09 10.33
N ARG A 375 32.29 38.14 11.15
CA ARG A 375 31.48 39.35 11.35
C ARG A 375 30.27 39.59 10.43
N ILE A 376 29.19 39.91 11.12
CA ILE A 376 28.03 40.74 10.73
C ILE A 376 28.50 41.99 9.95
N LYS A 377 27.91 42.22 8.79
CA LYS A 377 27.70 43.56 8.23
C LYS A 377 26.28 43.69 7.74
N ASP A 378 25.53 44.54 8.45
CA ASP A 378 24.27 45.10 8.04
C ASP A 378 24.35 45.71 6.63
N ARG A 379 23.46 45.28 5.74
CA ARG A 379 22.95 46.11 4.65
C ARG A 379 21.47 45.83 4.44
N ARG A 380 20.65 46.81 4.83
CA ARG A 380 19.28 46.97 4.35
C ARG A 380 19.26 47.07 2.82
N PRO A 381 18.17 46.61 2.20
CA PRO A 381 17.47 47.48 1.27
C PRO A 381 15.99 47.62 1.66
N GLN A 382 15.53 48.87 1.66
CA GLN A 382 14.12 49.22 1.60
C GLN A 382 13.58 48.91 0.20
N ALA A 383 12.42 48.25 0.12
CA ALA A 383 11.38 48.45 -0.89
C ALA A 383 10.13 47.68 -0.40
N GLN A 384 9.14 48.40 0.14
CA GLN A 384 7.84 48.64 -0.53
C GLN A 384 7.07 47.34 -0.79
N GLY A 385 6.16 47.02 0.12
CA GLY A 385 5.22 45.91 -0.03
C GLY A 385 4.02 46.26 -0.92
N PRO A 386 3.24 45.26 -1.32
CA PRO A 386 1.82 45.43 -1.57
C PRO A 386 1.07 45.11 -0.27
N GLY A 387 0.26 46.06 0.19
CA GLY A 387 -0.66 45.84 1.31
C GLY A 387 -1.71 44.79 0.93
N ASN A 388 -1.90 43.80 1.81
CA ASN A 388 -3.04 42.91 1.78
C ASN A 388 -4.20 43.58 2.55
N PRO A 389 -5.35 43.87 1.93
CA PRO A 389 -6.51 44.37 2.63
C PRO A 389 -7.46 43.22 2.94
N SER A 390 -7.40 42.63 4.13
CA SER A 390 -8.51 41.79 4.63
C SER A 390 -8.48 41.49 6.14
N SER A 391 -8.15 42.45 7.01
CA SER A 391 -8.25 42.22 8.47
C SER A 391 -9.55 42.75 9.11
N ALA A 392 -10.39 43.45 8.35
CA ALA A 392 -11.66 44.01 8.86
C ALA A 392 -12.92 43.31 8.32
N ALA A 393 -12.79 42.44 7.31
CA ALA A 393 -13.94 41.81 6.64
C ALA A 393 -14.42 40.51 7.32
N ALA A 394 -13.54 39.79 8.03
CA ALA A 394 -13.87 38.49 8.64
C ALA A 394 -14.91 38.61 9.77
N ALA A 395 -14.76 39.59 10.67
CA ALA A 395 -15.69 39.80 11.78
C ALA A 395 -17.12 40.18 11.33
N VAL A 396 -17.27 40.83 10.17
CA VAL A 396 -18.59 41.19 9.60
C VAL A 396 -19.21 40.01 8.85
N GLY A 397 -18.40 39.08 8.32
CA GLY A 397 -18.84 37.87 7.63
C GLY A 397 -19.58 36.89 8.55
N TRP A 398 -19.05 36.64 9.75
CA TRP A 398 -19.65 35.73 10.73
C TRP A 398 -21.05 36.13 11.19
N LEU A 399 -21.29 37.44 11.36
CA LEU A 399 -22.60 37.97 11.72
C LEU A 399 -23.66 37.74 10.62
N LYS A 400 -23.25 37.68 9.36
CA LYS A 400 -24.15 37.35 8.25
C LYS A 400 -24.46 35.87 8.20
N LEU A 401 -23.44 34.99 8.31
CA LEU A 401 -23.61 33.54 8.28
C LEU A 401 -24.56 33.04 9.38
N LEU A 402 -24.38 33.53 10.62
CA LEU A 402 -25.24 33.14 11.74
C LEU A 402 -26.69 33.57 11.57
N ARG A 403 -26.99 34.63 10.81
CA ARG A 403 -28.37 35.02 10.48
C ARG A 403 -29.03 34.09 9.45
N PHE A 404 -28.26 33.48 8.56
CA PHE A 404 -28.76 32.53 7.55
C PHE A 404 -28.98 31.12 8.12
N ALA A 405 -28.16 30.69 9.09
CA ALA A 405 -28.26 29.38 9.73
C ALA A 405 -29.57 29.12 10.50
N PHE A 406 -30.40 30.16 10.76
CA PHE A 406 -31.71 30.00 11.41
C PHE A 406 -32.86 29.58 10.45
N ALA A 407 -32.58 29.31 9.17
CA ALA A 407 -33.56 28.76 8.23
C ALA A 407 -33.43 27.23 8.14
N GLN A 408 -34.47 26.49 8.58
CA GLN A 408 -34.40 25.03 8.76
C GLN A 408 -34.29 24.24 7.44
N PRO A 409 -33.35 23.28 7.33
CA PRO A 409 -33.35 22.27 6.28
C PRO A 409 -34.29 21.09 6.58
N ALA A 410 -34.60 20.30 5.55
CA ALA A 410 -35.47 19.14 5.63
C ALA A 410 -34.88 18.06 6.57
N ARG A 411 -35.68 17.61 7.54
CA ARG A 411 -35.31 16.63 8.58
C ARG A 411 -35.70 15.21 8.16
N LEU A 412 -34.83 14.24 8.42
CA LEU A 412 -35.10 12.81 8.28
C LEU A 412 -35.03 12.18 9.67
N PHE A 413 -36.16 11.72 10.19
CA PHE A 413 -36.28 11.13 11.52
C PHE A 413 -36.12 9.60 11.47
N TRP A 414 -35.32 9.06 12.38
CA TRP A 414 -35.21 7.61 12.61
C TRP A 414 -35.63 7.30 14.03
N THR A 415 -36.59 6.38 14.19
CA THR A 415 -36.90 5.77 15.48
C THR A 415 -36.43 4.32 15.41
N ILE A 416 -35.50 3.94 16.29
CA ILE A 416 -35.03 2.55 16.42
C ILE A 416 -35.77 1.95 17.61
N PRO A 417 -36.40 0.77 17.49
CA PRO A 417 -36.99 0.09 18.64
C PRO A 417 -35.91 -0.37 19.62
N PRO A 418 -36.19 -0.41 20.93
CA PRO A 418 -35.20 -0.83 21.93
C PRO A 418 -34.73 -2.26 21.68
N SER A 419 -33.42 -2.48 21.71
CA SER A 419 -32.82 -3.83 21.67
C SER A 419 -33.02 -4.54 23.02
N PRO A 420 -33.18 -5.88 23.04
CA PRO A 420 -33.32 -6.64 24.28
C PRO A 420 -31.97 -6.77 25.01
N SER A 421 -32.00 -6.61 26.34
CA SER A 421 -30.84 -6.66 27.22
C SER A 421 -30.10 -8.00 27.20
N PRO A 422 -28.75 -8.02 27.28
CA PRO A 422 -28.02 -9.18 27.76
C PRO A 422 -27.80 -9.10 29.27
N ALA A 423 -28.01 -10.24 29.94
CA ALA A 423 -27.56 -10.47 31.29
C ALA A 423 -26.04 -10.73 31.31
N THR A 424 -25.26 -9.94 32.04
CA THR A 424 -24.36 -10.39 33.13
C THR A 424 -23.82 -9.14 33.84
N GLU A 425 -24.10 -9.01 35.14
CA GLU A 425 -23.62 -7.90 35.98
C GLU A 425 -22.10 -7.94 36.13
N THR A 426 -21.40 -7.04 35.44
CA THR A 426 -20.13 -6.51 35.91
C THR A 426 -20.37 -5.08 36.34
N ARG A 427 -20.10 -4.75 37.62
CA ARG A 427 -20.26 -3.37 38.11
C ARG A 427 -19.38 -2.44 37.27
N PRO A 428 -19.94 -1.48 36.53
CA PRO A 428 -19.15 -0.58 35.70
C PRO A 428 -18.29 0.32 36.58
N VAL A 429 -17.04 0.52 36.16
CA VAL A 429 -16.10 1.44 36.81
C VAL A 429 -16.70 2.85 36.74
N GLN A 430 -16.97 3.44 37.90
CA GLN A 430 -17.64 4.72 38.04
C GLN A 430 -16.63 5.86 37.79
N ARG A 431 -16.56 6.34 36.55
CA ARG A 431 -15.85 7.57 36.17
C ARG A 431 -16.85 8.68 35.88
N ASP A 432 -16.61 9.85 36.45
CA ASP A 432 -17.50 11.03 36.40
C ASP A 432 -17.33 11.90 35.13
N PHE A 433 -16.59 11.41 34.14
CA PHE A 433 -16.30 12.12 32.89
C PHE A 433 -16.61 11.24 31.67
N LEU A 434 -16.77 11.90 30.52
CA LEU A 434 -16.87 11.31 29.18
C LEU A 434 -15.49 11.38 28.51
N ARG A 435 -14.88 10.24 28.18
CA ARG A 435 -13.66 10.21 27.37
C ARG A 435 -14.02 10.14 25.88
N LEU A 436 -13.78 11.24 25.16
CA LEU A 436 -14.04 11.37 23.74
C LEU A 436 -12.74 11.19 22.94
N VAL A 437 -12.81 10.41 21.86
CA VAL A 437 -11.78 10.35 20.82
C VAL A 437 -12.36 10.88 19.52
N SER A 438 -11.58 11.69 18.79
CA SER A 438 -11.89 12.08 17.42
C SER A 438 -10.67 11.85 16.52
N TRP A 439 -10.87 11.22 15.37
CA TRP A 439 -9.78 10.86 14.47
C TRP A 439 -10.20 10.82 12.99
N ASN A 440 -9.60 11.68 12.16
CA ASN A 440 -9.60 11.47 10.72
C ASN A 440 -8.69 10.28 10.40
N ILE A 441 -9.27 9.19 9.94
CA ILE A 441 -8.56 7.95 9.65
C ILE A 441 -8.04 7.86 8.22
N ASN A 442 -8.14 8.94 7.42
CA ASN A 442 -7.68 9.05 6.05
C ASN A 442 -8.06 7.85 5.20
N GLY A 443 -9.30 7.90 4.70
CA GLY A 443 -9.91 7.02 3.72
C GLY A 443 -9.21 5.68 3.57
N PHE A 444 -9.71 4.66 4.27
CA PHE A 444 -9.32 3.30 3.99
C PHE A 444 -9.82 2.93 2.59
N THR A 445 -9.04 3.23 1.55
CA THR A 445 -9.43 2.87 0.18
C THR A 445 -9.31 1.36 0.01
N PRO A 446 -10.10 0.71 -0.88
CA PRO A 446 -9.89 -0.69 -1.30
C PRO A 446 -8.51 -0.94 -1.93
N HIS A 447 -7.72 0.11 -2.15
CA HIS A 447 -6.36 0.06 -2.67
C HIS A 447 -5.30 0.44 -1.62
N ASP A 448 -5.71 0.71 -0.38
CA ASP A 448 -4.79 0.85 0.73
C ASP A 448 -4.36 -0.52 1.21
N GLU A 449 -3.26 -1.00 0.67
CA GLU A 449 -2.72 -2.33 0.96
C GLU A 449 -2.18 -2.46 2.38
N LEU A 450 -2.03 -1.33 3.09
CA LEU A 450 -1.65 -1.27 4.50
C LEU A 450 -2.87 -1.31 5.42
N LEU A 451 -4.09 -1.30 4.86
CA LEU A 451 -5.34 -1.21 5.59
C LEU A 451 -5.43 -2.19 6.78
N PRO A 452 -5.17 -3.50 6.63
CA PRO A 452 -5.24 -4.42 7.77
C PRO A 452 -4.28 -4.05 8.90
N GLY A 453 -3.06 -3.61 8.55
CA GLY A 453 -2.07 -3.18 9.53
C GLY A 453 -2.41 -1.84 10.19
N ARG A 454 -2.96 -0.89 9.43
CA ARG A 454 -3.46 0.39 9.95
C ARG A 454 -4.62 0.18 10.92
N LEU A 455 -5.56 -0.70 10.56
CA LEU A 455 -6.68 -1.10 11.39
C LEU A 455 -6.22 -1.79 12.67
N ALA A 456 -5.34 -2.79 12.58
CA ALA A 456 -4.77 -3.44 13.77
C ALA A 456 -4.06 -2.44 14.70
N LYS A 457 -3.31 -1.48 14.12
CA LYS A 457 -2.66 -0.43 14.91
C LYS A 457 -3.67 0.53 15.53
N MET A 458 -4.72 0.90 14.81
CA MET A 458 -5.83 1.69 15.36
C MET A 458 -6.52 0.95 16.51
N GLN A 459 -6.76 -0.35 16.36
CA GLN A 459 -7.33 -1.21 17.40
C GLN A 459 -6.46 -1.22 18.66
N GLU A 460 -5.14 -1.38 18.51
CA GLU A 460 -4.17 -1.33 19.60
C GLU A 460 -4.24 0.01 20.35
N GLU A 461 -4.17 1.13 19.63
CA GLU A 461 -4.23 2.47 20.21
C GLU A 461 -5.56 2.71 20.95
N LEU A 462 -6.69 2.34 20.35
CA LEU A 462 -8.02 2.53 20.95
C LEU A 462 -8.27 1.62 22.16
N SER A 463 -7.78 0.38 22.13
CA SER A 463 -7.93 -0.59 23.22
C SER A 463 -7.27 -0.11 24.52
N GLY A 464 -6.17 0.63 24.42
CA GLY A 464 -5.43 1.17 25.57
C GLY A 464 -6.01 2.45 26.17
N LEU A 465 -6.95 3.12 25.50
CA LEU A 465 -7.40 4.47 25.91
C LEU A 465 -8.62 4.47 26.84
N ASP A 466 -9.36 3.37 26.91
CA ASP A 466 -10.61 3.27 27.67
C ASP A 466 -11.57 4.41 27.30
N ALA A 467 -11.73 4.64 26.00
CA ALA A 467 -12.63 5.67 25.47
C ALA A 467 -14.10 5.25 25.60
N ASP A 468 -14.96 6.26 25.79
CA ASP A 468 -16.41 6.11 25.87
C ASP A 468 -17.07 6.32 24.50
N VAL A 469 -16.59 7.30 23.73
CA VAL A 469 -17.13 7.68 22.42
C VAL A 469 -15.98 7.92 21.44
N VAL A 470 -16.10 7.38 20.24
CA VAL A 470 -15.09 7.49 19.17
C VAL A 470 -15.76 8.08 17.91
N LEU A 471 -15.22 9.20 17.44
CA LEU A 471 -15.66 9.91 16.25
C LEU A 471 -14.63 9.71 15.15
N LEU A 472 -15.02 9.09 14.04
CA LEU A 472 -14.14 8.85 12.92
C LEU A 472 -14.56 9.67 11.71
N GLN A 473 -13.59 10.23 11.00
CA GLN A 473 -13.79 10.93 9.74
C GLN A 473 -13.03 10.24 8.61
N GLU A 474 -13.53 10.36 7.38
CA GLU A 474 -13.02 9.63 6.21
C GLU A 474 -13.14 8.10 6.34
N ALA A 475 -14.21 7.61 6.96
CA ALA A 475 -14.59 6.21 6.84
C ALA A 475 -15.12 5.92 5.43
N GLU A 476 -14.77 4.78 4.85
CA GLU A 476 -15.22 4.38 3.51
C GLU A 476 -16.25 3.26 3.55
N ARG A 477 -17.25 3.34 2.67
CA ARG A 477 -18.34 2.36 2.58
C ARG A 477 -17.81 0.93 2.37
N GLN A 478 -16.77 0.79 1.56
CA GLN A 478 -16.25 -0.51 1.15
C GLN A 478 -15.61 -1.29 2.30
N ASN A 479 -15.13 -0.57 3.33
CA ASN A 479 -14.47 -1.14 4.50
C ASN A 479 -15.31 -1.01 5.77
N LEU A 480 -16.56 -0.58 5.66
CA LEU A 480 -17.43 -0.33 6.81
C LEU A 480 -17.65 -1.57 7.66
N GLN A 481 -17.87 -2.73 7.04
CA GLN A 481 -18.07 -4.00 7.76
C GLN A 481 -16.84 -4.37 8.58
N LEU A 482 -15.65 -4.17 8.02
CA LEU A 482 -14.39 -4.46 8.69
C LEU A 482 -14.16 -3.49 9.86
N LEU A 483 -14.42 -2.19 9.64
CA LEU A 483 -14.36 -1.18 10.69
C LEU A 483 -15.34 -1.50 11.84
N HIS A 484 -16.58 -1.85 11.53
CA HIS A 484 -17.57 -2.24 12.54
C HIS A 484 -17.11 -3.46 13.35
N THR A 485 -16.65 -4.51 12.66
CA THR A 485 -16.14 -5.73 13.31
C THR A 485 -15.02 -5.41 14.30
N LEU A 486 -14.06 -4.57 13.88
CA LEU A 486 -12.94 -4.14 14.73
C LEU A 486 -13.40 -3.34 15.94
N MET A 487 -14.33 -2.40 15.74
CA MET A 487 -14.86 -1.56 16.82
C MET A 487 -15.67 -2.40 17.82
N GLU A 488 -16.45 -3.37 17.34
CA GLU A 488 -17.18 -4.35 18.16
C GLU A 488 -16.22 -5.22 18.98
N GLU A 489 -15.13 -5.71 18.39
CA GLU A 489 -14.11 -6.51 19.08
C GLU A 489 -13.49 -5.80 20.31
N ILE A 490 -13.42 -4.47 20.28
CA ILE A 490 -12.89 -3.64 21.39
C ILE A 490 -14.00 -3.00 22.25
N GLY A 491 -15.25 -3.43 22.05
CA GLY A 491 -16.40 -3.13 22.90
C GLY A 491 -17.13 -1.82 22.58
N PHE A 492 -17.06 -1.35 21.33
CA PHE A 492 -17.90 -0.26 20.85
C PHE A 492 -19.02 -0.75 19.95
N VAL A 493 -20.13 -0.04 19.95
CA VAL A 493 -21.24 -0.21 19.02
C VAL A 493 -21.40 1.04 18.14
N PRO A 494 -21.75 0.89 16.87
CA PRO A 494 -22.03 2.03 16.00
C PRO A 494 -23.28 2.77 16.49
N CYS A 495 -23.24 4.11 16.50
CA CYS A 495 -24.39 4.95 16.78
C CYS A 495 -25.23 5.21 15.53
N ASP A 496 -24.58 5.18 14.37
CA ASP A 496 -25.19 5.46 13.06
C ASP A 496 -25.61 4.18 12.34
N ALA A 497 -26.78 4.24 11.70
CA ALA A 497 -27.17 3.23 10.71
C ALA A 497 -26.31 3.40 9.45
N PRO A 498 -25.88 2.30 8.78
CA PRO A 498 -25.13 2.41 7.54
C PRO A 498 -25.89 3.29 6.53
N PRO A 499 -25.21 4.10 5.70
CA PRO A 499 -25.86 4.98 4.71
C PRO A 499 -26.52 4.20 3.54
N LEU A 500 -27.06 3.01 3.77
CA LEU A 500 -27.36 2.00 2.76
C LEU A 500 -28.79 1.98 2.22
N ALA A 501 -29.71 2.87 2.60
CA ALA A 501 -31.10 2.69 2.18
C ALA A 501 -31.94 3.92 1.80
N THR A 502 -31.54 5.17 2.03
CA THR A 502 -32.53 6.28 1.95
C THR A 502 -32.11 7.58 1.30
N LEU A 503 -30.97 7.63 0.62
CA LEU A 503 -30.75 8.71 -0.33
C LEU A 503 -31.31 8.29 -1.69
N SER A 504 -32.29 9.07 -2.16
CA SER A 504 -32.97 8.90 -3.45
C SER A 504 -31.97 8.60 -4.58
N PRO A 505 -32.41 8.01 -5.72
CA PRO A 505 -31.54 7.65 -6.86
C PRO A 505 -30.69 8.78 -7.46
N LYS A 506 -30.83 10.01 -6.98
CA LYS A 506 -30.08 11.20 -7.39
C LYS A 506 -28.90 11.58 -6.47
N HIS A 507 -28.74 10.94 -5.32
CA HIS A 507 -27.63 11.22 -4.41
C HIS A 507 -26.82 9.94 -4.18
N CYS A 508 -25.71 9.83 -4.92
CA CYS A 508 -24.67 8.86 -4.61
C CYS A 508 -24.23 9.09 -3.16
N VAL A 509 -24.14 8.03 -2.39
CA VAL A 509 -23.53 8.09 -1.06
C VAL A 509 -22.09 8.58 -1.24
N PRO A 510 -21.62 9.54 -0.42
CA PRO A 510 -20.27 10.05 -0.51
C PRO A 510 -19.25 8.90 -0.47
N GLU A 511 -18.15 9.04 -1.21
CA GLU A 511 -17.08 8.03 -1.23
C GLU A 511 -16.52 7.78 0.18
N HIS A 512 -16.50 8.82 1.02
CA HIS A 512 -16.10 8.80 2.42
C HIS A 512 -17.09 9.57 3.31
N PHE A 513 -17.26 9.15 4.57
CA PHE A 513 -18.23 9.72 5.51
C PHE A 513 -17.70 9.73 6.96
N THR A 514 -18.49 10.29 7.88
CA THR A 514 -18.21 10.32 9.33
C THR A 514 -18.91 9.16 10.04
N ALA A 515 -18.22 8.45 10.94
CA ALA A 515 -18.79 7.34 11.71
C ALA A 515 -18.64 7.57 13.22
N THR A 516 -19.66 7.28 14.01
CA THR A 516 -19.70 7.51 15.46
C THR A 516 -19.93 6.20 16.19
N PHE A 517 -19.09 5.92 17.18
CA PHE A 517 -19.15 4.70 17.98
C PHE A 517 -19.22 5.06 19.46
N MET A 518 -19.98 4.28 20.24
CA MET A 518 -20.11 4.45 21.69
C MET A 518 -19.91 3.13 22.42
N ARG A 519 -19.49 3.21 23.68
CA ARG A 519 -19.38 2.05 24.56
C ARG A 519 -20.75 1.79 25.23
N GLU A 520 -21.45 0.76 24.80
CA GLU A 520 -22.82 0.44 25.27
C GLU A 520 -22.91 0.14 26.78
N SER A 521 -21.82 -0.31 27.39
CA SER A 521 -21.75 -0.52 28.85
C SER A 521 -21.82 0.78 29.66
N ARG A 522 -21.60 1.93 29.02
CA ARG A 522 -21.53 3.26 29.66
C ARG A 522 -22.60 4.22 29.15
N PHE A 523 -23.02 4.08 27.90
CA PHE A 523 -23.94 4.99 27.25
C PHE A 523 -25.05 4.26 26.49
N GLU A 524 -26.24 4.85 26.55
CA GLU A 524 -27.38 4.48 25.74
C GLU A 524 -27.63 5.56 24.68
N LEU A 525 -27.81 5.14 23.42
CA LEU A 525 -28.19 6.01 22.32
C LEU A 525 -29.68 6.35 22.40
N LEU A 526 -30.01 7.63 22.53
CA LEU A 526 -31.39 8.11 22.57
C LEU A 526 -31.89 8.58 21.20
N ALA A 527 -31.02 9.20 20.41
CA ALA A 527 -31.34 9.71 19.09
C ALA A 527 -30.08 9.83 18.23
N GLN A 528 -30.22 9.68 16.92
CA GLN A 528 -29.16 9.90 15.93
C GLN A 528 -29.75 10.64 14.73
N GLU A 529 -29.05 11.68 14.26
CA GLU A 529 -29.42 12.43 13.07
C GLU A 529 -28.21 12.70 12.17
N ARG A 530 -28.44 12.84 10.86
CA ARG A 530 -27.39 13.19 9.89
C ARG A 530 -27.91 14.30 8.99
N MET A 531 -27.27 15.47 9.06
CA MET A 531 -27.68 16.69 8.37
C MET A 531 -26.66 17.06 7.30
N PRO A 532 -26.96 16.89 5.99
CA PRO A 532 -26.08 17.32 4.92
C PRO A 532 -25.90 18.84 4.92
N PHE A 533 -24.66 19.30 4.80
CA PHE A 533 -24.38 20.72 4.64
C PHE A 533 -24.69 21.16 3.21
N GLN A 534 -25.53 22.18 3.04
CA GLN A 534 -25.91 22.69 1.72
C GLN A 534 -24.71 23.34 1.01
N SER A 535 -23.79 23.92 1.77
CA SER A 535 -22.56 24.54 1.27
C SER A 535 -21.51 23.52 0.84
N SER A 536 -21.70 22.22 1.08
CA SER A 536 -20.67 21.22 0.83
C SER A 536 -20.60 20.80 -0.64
N GLN A 537 -19.36 20.69 -1.14
CA GLN A 537 -19.08 20.14 -2.47
C GLN A 537 -18.61 18.68 -2.43
N ARG A 538 -18.31 18.16 -1.24
CA ARG A 538 -17.71 16.83 -1.00
C ARG A 538 -18.65 15.86 -0.27
N GLY A 539 -19.92 16.22 -0.13
CA GLY A 539 -20.90 15.41 0.60
C GLY A 539 -20.72 15.42 2.12
N ARG A 540 -20.22 16.54 2.68
CA ARG A 540 -20.03 16.74 4.12
C ARG A 540 -21.37 16.87 4.84
N ASP A 541 -21.40 16.39 6.07
CA ASP A 541 -22.57 16.43 6.94
C ASP A 541 -22.19 16.63 8.41
N LEU A 542 -23.21 16.98 9.20
CA LEU A 542 -23.20 16.94 10.66
C LEU A 542 -23.88 15.66 11.11
N ASN A 543 -23.09 14.69 11.61
CA ASN A 543 -23.59 13.45 12.20
C ASN A 543 -23.72 13.62 13.71
N THR A 544 -24.93 13.53 14.24
CA THR A 544 -25.22 13.82 15.64
C THR A 544 -25.78 12.61 16.37
N CYS A 545 -25.48 12.51 17.66
CA CYS A 545 -26.07 11.52 18.56
C CYS A 545 -26.42 12.18 19.89
N ILE A 546 -27.53 11.77 20.51
CA ILE A 546 -27.84 12.10 21.90
C ILE A 546 -27.59 10.84 22.72
N LEU A 547 -26.62 10.91 23.63
CA LEU A 547 -26.22 9.80 24.47
C LEU A 547 -26.65 10.05 25.92
N ARG A 548 -27.12 9.02 26.61
CA ARG A 548 -27.42 9.03 28.04
C ARG A 548 -26.41 8.15 28.77
N CYS A 549 -25.68 8.72 29.72
CA CYS A 549 -24.82 7.94 30.61
C CYS A 549 -25.68 7.03 31.48
N THR A 550 -25.42 5.72 31.43
CA THR A 550 -26.23 4.71 32.14
C THR A 550 -26.10 4.83 33.66
N ALA A 551 -24.93 5.26 34.15
CA ALA A 551 -24.64 5.37 35.58
C ALA A 551 -25.22 6.66 36.21
N THR A 552 -25.19 7.79 35.50
CA THR A 552 -25.59 9.10 36.06
C THR A 552 -26.92 9.61 35.53
N GLY A 553 -27.42 9.07 34.42
CA GLY A 553 -28.58 9.59 33.69
C GLY A 553 -28.30 10.88 32.90
N ASN A 554 -27.11 11.45 33.01
CA ASN A 554 -26.73 12.67 32.29
C ASN A 554 -26.79 12.45 30.78
N LYS A 555 -27.34 13.44 30.06
CA LYS A 555 -27.39 13.44 28.60
C LYS A 555 -26.28 14.31 28.04
N VAL A 556 -25.79 13.92 26.86
CA VAL A 556 -24.84 14.71 26.08
C VAL A 556 -25.20 14.61 24.60
N TRP A 557 -25.22 15.75 23.93
CA TRP A 557 -25.28 15.78 22.46
C TRP A 557 -23.86 15.73 21.90
N VAL A 558 -23.63 14.85 20.94
CA VAL A 558 -22.32 14.62 20.32
C VAL A 558 -22.47 14.87 18.82
N GLY A 559 -21.75 15.86 18.30
CA GLY A 559 -21.63 16.15 16.87
C GLY A 559 -20.29 15.69 16.33
N ASN A 560 -20.31 14.88 15.28
CA ASN A 560 -19.18 14.42 14.51
C ASN A 560 -19.19 15.10 13.14
N VAL A 561 -18.10 15.79 12.80
CA VAL A 561 -18.00 16.59 11.58
C VAL A 561 -16.73 16.31 10.79
N HIS A 562 -16.84 16.47 9.48
CA HIS A 562 -15.69 16.69 8.61
C HIS A 562 -16.02 17.87 7.70
N PHE A 563 -15.57 19.09 8.05
CA PHE A 563 -15.90 20.28 7.26
C PHE A 563 -15.11 20.40 5.95
N GLU A 564 -15.50 21.33 5.09
CA GLU A 564 -14.94 21.52 3.76
C GLU A 564 -13.41 21.75 3.82
N SER A 565 -12.69 20.93 3.05
CA SER A 565 -11.22 20.85 3.08
C SER A 565 -10.58 21.90 2.17
N MET A 566 -9.25 22.04 2.26
CA MET A 566 -8.44 23.00 1.49
C MET A 566 -8.60 24.46 1.91
N GLY A 567 -7.59 25.28 1.60
CA GLY A 567 -7.56 26.71 1.93
C GLY A 567 -8.59 27.53 1.14
N THR A 568 -8.95 27.10 -0.06
CA THR A 568 -9.90 27.80 -0.94
C THR A 568 -11.35 27.68 -0.50
N ALA A 569 -11.68 26.77 0.42
CA ALA A 569 -13.06 26.51 0.86
C ALA A 569 -13.40 27.15 2.22
N SER A 570 -12.72 28.25 2.56
CA SER A 570 -12.91 28.95 3.84
C SER A 570 -14.36 29.35 4.10
N GLU A 571 -15.03 29.95 3.11
CA GLU A 571 -16.43 30.38 3.24
C GLU A 571 -17.37 29.23 3.58
N ALA A 572 -17.34 28.15 2.79
CA ALA A 572 -18.17 26.96 3.02
C ALA A 572 -17.89 26.33 4.39
N ARG A 573 -16.62 26.18 4.78
CA ARG A 573 -16.24 25.64 6.09
C ARG A 573 -16.73 26.51 7.25
N CYS A 574 -16.63 27.83 7.15
CA CYS A 574 -17.12 28.75 8.16
C CYS A 574 -18.65 28.70 8.29
N GLU A 575 -19.37 28.57 7.18
CA GLU A 575 -20.82 28.36 7.17
C GLU A 575 -21.22 27.05 7.87
N GLN A 576 -20.55 25.95 7.54
CA GLN A 576 -20.76 24.63 8.18
C GLN A 576 -20.49 24.66 9.69
N PHE A 577 -19.44 25.38 10.10
CA PHE A 577 -19.14 25.56 11.51
C PHE A 577 -20.22 26.38 12.22
N ALA A 578 -20.69 27.48 11.62
CA ALA A 578 -21.78 28.29 12.16
C ALA A 578 -23.08 27.49 12.32
N GLU A 579 -23.48 26.72 11.30
CA GLU A 579 -24.65 25.82 11.35
C GLU A 579 -24.51 24.80 12.49
N SER A 580 -23.32 24.22 12.64
CA SER A 580 -23.05 23.23 13.69
C SER A 580 -23.11 23.84 15.10
N LEU A 581 -22.64 25.08 15.28
CA LEU A 581 -22.73 25.79 16.56
C LEU A 581 -24.18 26.12 16.92
N VAL A 582 -25.02 26.51 15.95
CA VAL A 582 -26.45 26.73 16.15
C VAL A 582 -27.12 25.45 16.64
N GLU A 583 -26.85 24.31 16.00
CA GLU A 583 -27.41 23.03 16.42
C GLU A 583 -26.92 22.61 17.81
N MET A 584 -25.60 22.65 18.03
CA MET A 584 -24.96 22.37 19.33
C MET A 584 -25.58 23.18 20.48
N SER A 585 -26.04 24.40 20.19
CA SER A 585 -26.59 25.31 21.19
C SER A 585 -27.99 24.98 21.67
N GLN A 586 -28.72 24.11 20.98
CA GLN A 586 -30.03 23.63 21.40
C GLN A 586 -29.94 22.65 22.59
N HIS A 587 -28.71 22.22 22.92
CA HIS A 587 -28.45 21.23 23.96
C HIS A 587 -27.71 21.85 25.15
N GLU A 588 -28.01 21.39 26.36
CA GLU A 588 -27.40 21.89 27.61
C GLU A 588 -25.93 21.47 27.73
N HIS A 589 -25.67 20.17 27.60
CA HIS A 589 -24.34 19.57 27.52
C HIS A 589 -24.13 19.06 26.10
N SER A 590 -23.16 19.65 25.41
CA SER A 590 -22.88 19.28 24.03
C SER A 590 -21.40 19.37 23.69
N VAL A 591 -20.98 18.50 22.78
CA VAL A 591 -19.66 18.47 22.19
C VAL A 591 -19.77 18.35 20.67
N LEU A 592 -18.98 19.15 19.97
CA LEU A 592 -18.80 19.11 18.52
C LEU A 592 -17.32 18.85 18.24
N ALA A 593 -17.00 17.71 17.64
CA ALA A 593 -15.63 17.33 17.37
C ALA A 593 -15.47 16.63 16.02
N GLY A 594 -14.26 16.67 15.48
CA GLY A 594 -13.98 16.10 14.17
C GLY A 594 -12.81 16.76 13.47
N ASP A 595 -12.57 16.37 12.22
CA ASP A 595 -11.72 17.12 11.30
C ASP A 595 -12.46 18.37 10.82
N THR A 596 -12.29 19.44 11.57
CA THR A 596 -12.94 20.71 11.27
C THR A 596 -12.28 21.44 10.11
N ASN A 597 -11.08 21.04 9.67
CA ASN A 597 -10.28 21.77 8.70
C ASN A 597 -10.07 23.28 9.04
N LEU A 598 -10.43 23.74 10.25
CA LEU A 598 -10.45 25.14 10.63
C LEU A 598 -9.02 25.67 10.82
N ARG A 599 -8.79 26.90 10.36
CA ARG A 599 -7.61 27.68 10.72
C ARG A 599 -7.85 28.33 12.08
N ASP A 600 -6.80 28.67 12.82
CA ASP A 600 -6.94 29.20 14.18
C ASP A 600 -7.93 30.39 14.19
N GLU A 601 -7.71 31.37 13.31
CA GLU A 601 -8.61 32.52 13.12
C GLU A 601 -10.06 32.13 12.81
N GLU A 602 -10.30 31.12 11.97
CA GLU A 602 -11.67 30.70 11.61
C GLU A 602 -12.43 30.11 12.81
N GLY A 603 -11.75 29.28 13.61
CA GLY A 603 -12.38 28.70 14.80
C GLY A 603 -12.58 29.74 15.90
N ASP A 604 -11.56 30.55 16.16
CA ASP A 604 -11.55 31.51 17.26
C ASP A 604 -12.56 32.64 17.00
N ASP A 605 -12.59 33.19 15.77
CA ASP A 605 -13.55 34.21 15.37
C ASP A 605 -14.97 33.65 15.31
N GLY A 606 -15.15 32.42 14.81
CA GLY A 606 -16.45 31.76 14.75
C GLY A 606 -17.07 31.57 16.13
N CYS A 607 -16.32 31.01 17.08
CA CYS A 607 -16.75 30.87 18.47
C CYS A 607 -17.03 32.23 19.12
N SER A 608 -16.15 33.21 18.94
CA SER A 608 -16.31 34.56 19.49
C SER A 608 -17.56 35.26 18.96
N ALA A 609 -17.81 35.19 17.64
CA ALA A 609 -18.98 35.76 17.00
C ALA A 609 -20.27 35.08 17.46
N PHE A 610 -20.26 33.75 17.59
CA PHE A 610 -21.38 32.98 18.09
C PHE A 610 -21.74 33.35 19.54
N ASN A 611 -20.74 33.33 20.43
CA ASN A 611 -20.92 33.65 21.84
C ASN A 611 -21.42 35.08 22.07
N LYS A 612 -21.03 36.05 21.22
CA LYS A 612 -21.56 37.43 21.27
C LYS A 612 -23.04 37.55 20.94
N GLN A 613 -23.58 36.61 20.14
CA GLN A 613 -25.01 36.60 19.79
C GLN A 613 -25.88 35.89 20.83
N MET A 614 -25.27 35.12 21.72
CA MET A 614 -25.98 34.51 22.85
C MET A 614 -26.41 35.55 23.87
N LEU A 615 -27.63 35.39 24.41
CA LEU A 615 -28.19 36.31 25.41
C LEU A 615 -27.24 36.48 26.60
N PRO A 616 -26.99 37.72 27.07
CA PRO A 616 -26.24 37.98 28.29
C PRO A 616 -26.88 37.22 29.46
N GLY A 617 -26.15 36.28 30.06
CA GLY A 617 -26.64 35.44 31.17
C GLY A 617 -26.91 33.97 30.81
N SER A 618 -26.81 33.58 29.53
CA SER A 618 -26.74 32.15 29.17
C SER A 618 -25.49 31.53 29.80
N ARG A 619 -25.68 30.61 30.75
CA ARG A 619 -24.61 30.01 31.58
C ARG A 619 -23.67 29.05 30.81
N SER A 620 -23.70 29.05 29.49
CA SER A 620 -22.98 28.05 28.72
C SER A 620 -22.55 28.58 27.34
N ILE A 621 -21.38 29.22 27.32
CA ILE A 621 -20.68 29.62 26.10
C ILE A 621 -20.00 28.39 25.46
N VAL A 622 -19.81 28.43 24.15
CA VAL A 622 -19.01 27.42 23.44
C VAL A 622 -17.52 27.74 23.62
N GLN A 623 -16.72 26.74 23.97
CA GLN A 623 -15.29 26.87 24.20
C GLN A 623 -14.52 25.74 23.51
N ASP A 624 -13.26 25.98 23.15
CA ASP A 624 -12.37 24.96 22.59
C ASP A 624 -11.75 24.11 23.71
N ALA A 625 -11.87 22.79 23.62
CA ALA A 625 -11.42 21.85 24.64
C ALA A 625 -9.89 21.82 24.79
N TRP A 626 -9.12 22.10 23.72
CA TRP A 626 -7.66 22.23 23.81
C TRP A 626 -7.27 23.46 24.63
N GLU A 627 -7.99 24.57 24.46
CA GLU A 627 -7.79 25.80 25.24
C GLU A 627 -8.19 25.59 26.70
N LEU A 628 -9.35 24.98 26.95
CA LEU A 628 -9.81 24.63 28.30
C LEU A 628 -8.84 23.70 29.03
N SER A 629 -8.12 22.85 28.29
CA SER A 629 -7.08 21.96 28.83
C SER A 629 -5.73 22.65 29.05
N GLY A 630 -5.67 23.99 28.97
CA GLY A 630 -4.45 24.77 29.20
C GLY A 630 -3.56 24.96 27.97
N SER A 631 -4.10 24.75 26.77
CA SER A 631 -3.39 24.95 25.49
C SER A 631 -2.04 24.21 25.40
N PRO A 632 -1.97 22.89 25.66
CA PRO A 632 -0.72 22.14 25.65
C PRO A 632 -0.05 22.20 24.27
N ARG A 633 1.13 22.82 24.22
CA ARG A 633 1.85 23.08 22.95
C ARG A 633 2.23 21.80 22.21
N GLN A 634 2.58 20.75 22.94
CA GLN A 634 2.96 19.44 22.39
C GLN A 634 1.79 18.70 21.70
N TYR A 635 0.55 19.11 21.96
CA TYR A 635 -0.65 18.51 21.38
C TYR A 635 -1.42 19.48 20.47
N ARG A 636 -0.76 20.55 20.01
CA ARG A 636 -1.42 21.59 19.19
C ARG A 636 -1.71 21.12 17.77
N PHE A 637 -0.76 20.48 17.09
CA PHE A 637 -0.89 20.17 15.67
C PHE A 637 -1.36 18.74 15.48
N THR A 638 -2.58 18.58 14.97
CA THR A 638 -3.21 17.27 14.72
C THR A 638 -2.90 16.78 13.31
N TRP A 639 -2.60 17.70 12.39
CA TRP A 639 -2.05 17.40 11.07
C TRP A 639 -0.67 18.07 10.96
N ASP A 640 0.40 17.29 11.06
CA ASP A 640 1.77 17.80 11.16
C ASP A 640 2.72 17.05 10.23
N THR A 641 3.04 17.65 9.08
CA THR A 641 3.95 17.04 8.08
C THR A 641 5.43 17.09 8.47
N LEU A 642 5.80 17.69 9.62
CA LEU A 642 7.13 17.54 10.20
C LEU A 642 7.28 16.19 10.88
N LEU A 643 6.24 15.73 11.56
CA LEU A 643 6.24 14.52 12.40
C LEU A 643 5.56 13.33 11.72
N ASN A 644 4.64 13.61 10.81
CA ASN A 644 3.87 12.62 10.05
C ASN A 644 4.32 12.60 8.59
N ASP A 645 4.91 11.48 8.17
CA ASP A 645 5.47 11.27 6.83
C ASP A 645 4.51 10.55 5.87
N ARG A 646 3.23 10.39 6.24
CA ARG A 646 2.23 9.79 5.35
C ARG A 646 1.90 10.64 4.13
N VAL A 647 2.09 11.95 4.20
CA VAL A 647 1.96 12.86 3.06
C VAL A 647 3.35 13.23 2.56
N ASP A 648 3.62 12.92 1.29
CA ASP A 648 4.86 13.32 0.62
C ASP A 648 4.84 14.82 0.31
N THR A 649 5.48 15.60 1.18
CA THR A 649 5.63 17.05 1.05
C THR A 649 6.93 17.48 0.37
N THR A 650 7.70 16.55 -0.23
CA THR A 650 9.01 16.87 -0.84
C THR A 650 8.93 17.88 -1.98
N SER A 651 7.77 17.94 -2.64
CA SER A 651 7.49 18.90 -3.72
C SER A 651 6.97 20.26 -3.20
N TRP A 652 6.71 20.38 -1.90
CA TRP A 652 6.13 21.58 -1.32
C TRP A 652 7.25 22.52 -0.85
N GLY A 653 7.05 23.84 -0.98
CA GLY A 653 8.02 24.85 -0.52
C GLY A 653 8.17 24.95 1.00
N GLY A 654 7.62 24.00 1.77
CA GLY A 654 7.63 23.95 3.22
C GLY A 654 6.91 22.71 3.76
N ARG A 655 6.98 22.52 5.08
CA ARG A 655 6.31 21.43 5.80
C ARG A 655 5.18 21.99 6.67
N PRO A 656 3.96 22.10 6.13
CA PRO A 656 2.84 22.73 6.82
C PRO A 656 2.36 21.90 8.00
N ARG A 657 1.72 22.60 8.94
CA ARG A 657 1.12 22.04 10.15
C ARG A 657 -0.16 22.79 10.47
N ALA A 658 -1.16 22.07 10.95
CA ALA A 658 -2.45 22.64 11.29
C ALA A 658 -3.10 21.91 12.47
N ARG A 659 -4.01 22.61 13.14
CA ARG A 659 -4.89 22.09 14.19
C ARG A 659 -6.28 21.88 13.59
N PHE A 660 -6.37 20.93 12.68
CA PHE A 660 -7.59 20.64 11.94
C PHE A 660 -8.60 19.89 12.79
N ASP A 661 -8.14 18.93 13.58
CA ASP A 661 -8.97 18.15 14.48
C ASP A 661 -9.20 18.93 15.76
N ARG A 662 -10.45 19.32 16.01
CA ARG A 662 -10.83 20.17 17.16
C ARG A 662 -12.01 19.58 17.90
N CYS A 663 -12.19 20.03 19.13
CA CYS A 663 -13.30 19.65 20.00
C CYS A 663 -13.84 20.91 20.67
N PHE A 664 -15.06 21.30 20.34
CA PHE A 664 -15.78 22.42 20.94
C PHE A 664 -16.81 21.90 21.92
N VAL A 665 -16.93 22.54 23.09
CA VAL A 665 -17.81 22.08 24.17
C VAL A 665 -18.69 23.22 24.69
N LYS A 666 -19.90 22.85 25.10
CA LYS A 666 -20.87 23.70 25.79
C LYS A 666 -21.42 22.91 26.98
N GLY A 667 -21.45 23.54 28.14
CA GLY A 667 -21.99 22.96 29.37
C GLY A 667 -21.12 21.84 29.95
N LEU A 668 -19.90 21.71 29.45
CA LEU A 668 -18.89 20.74 29.86
C LEU A 668 -17.57 21.49 30.09
N THR A 669 -16.72 20.94 30.93
CA THR A 669 -15.30 21.35 31.03
C THR A 669 -14.43 20.26 30.42
N ALA A 670 -13.19 20.60 30.03
CA ALA A 670 -12.27 19.66 29.40
C ALA A 670 -10.97 19.54 30.19
N SER A 671 -10.41 18.34 30.21
CA SER A 671 -9.08 18.06 30.75
C SER A 671 -8.39 16.98 29.93
N ASP A 672 -7.09 16.79 30.17
CA ASP A 672 -6.31 15.66 29.64
C ASP A 672 -6.34 15.54 28.10
N PHE A 673 -6.36 16.69 27.42
CA PHE A 673 -6.26 16.75 25.96
C PHE A 673 -4.90 16.23 25.50
N ARG A 674 -4.90 15.18 24.69
CA ARG A 674 -3.69 14.54 24.15
C ARG A 674 -3.88 14.08 22.71
N LEU A 675 -2.75 13.94 22.00
CA LEU A 675 -2.73 13.30 20.69
C LEU A 675 -2.58 11.77 20.83
N ILE A 676 -3.23 11.02 19.94
CA ILE A 676 -3.14 9.56 19.84
C ILE A 676 -2.67 9.15 18.43
N GLY A 677 -2.17 7.92 18.28
CA GLY A 677 -1.64 7.45 17.01
C GLY A 677 -0.38 8.20 16.56
N THR A 678 0.38 8.74 17.52
CA THR A 678 1.65 9.44 17.32
C THR A 678 2.85 8.50 17.20
N HIS A 679 2.69 7.23 17.58
CA HIS A 679 3.72 6.22 17.53
C HIS A 679 3.64 5.42 16.23
N LYS A 680 4.76 5.32 15.53
CA LYS A 680 4.86 4.46 14.34
C LYS A 680 4.76 3.00 14.75
N SER A 681 4.03 2.23 13.96
CA SER A 681 4.02 0.77 14.07
C SER A 681 5.45 0.22 13.97
N PRO A 682 5.81 -0.82 14.75
CA PRO A 682 7.04 -1.59 14.54
C PRO A 682 7.12 -2.17 13.13
N ASP A 683 5.97 -2.44 12.50
CA ASP A 683 5.90 -2.70 11.08
C ASP A 683 6.06 -1.39 10.30
N VAL A 684 7.28 -1.18 9.81
CA VAL A 684 7.71 0.04 9.09
C VAL A 684 6.81 0.35 7.89
N LEU A 685 6.11 -0.64 7.34
CA LEU A 685 5.15 -0.45 6.26
C LEU A 685 3.88 0.25 6.70
N VAL A 686 3.37 -0.09 7.89
CA VAL A 686 2.14 0.50 8.43
C VAL A 686 2.38 1.95 8.84
N GLY A 687 3.58 2.26 9.37
CA GLY A 687 3.90 3.62 9.83
C GLY A 687 2.90 4.11 10.87
N LEU A 688 2.40 5.34 10.73
CA LEU A 688 1.32 5.88 11.57
C LEU A 688 -0.04 5.33 11.13
N VAL A 689 -1.11 5.49 11.92
CA VAL A 689 -2.45 5.03 11.49
C VAL A 689 -3.01 5.93 10.38
N SER A 690 -2.81 7.24 10.45
CA SER A 690 -3.37 8.23 9.52
C SER A 690 -2.37 9.38 9.34
N ASP A 691 -2.53 10.20 8.30
CA ASP A 691 -1.79 11.46 8.18
C ASP A 691 -2.25 12.51 9.22
N HIS A 692 -3.38 12.23 9.90
CA HIS A 692 -3.80 12.89 11.12
C HIS A 692 -3.40 12.10 12.37
N PHE A 693 -3.01 12.82 13.41
CA PHE A 693 -3.05 12.33 14.78
C PHE A 693 -4.47 12.51 15.33
N GLY A 694 -4.99 11.49 16.00
CA GLY A 694 -6.28 11.61 16.68
C GLY A 694 -6.17 12.48 17.93
N ILE A 695 -7.28 13.03 18.39
CA ILE A 695 -7.38 13.74 19.67
C ILE A 695 -8.13 12.87 20.68
N CYS A 696 -7.68 12.86 21.92
CA CYS A 696 -8.39 12.26 23.05
C CYS A 696 -8.52 13.30 24.16
N VAL A 697 -9.74 13.43 24.72
CA VAL A 697 -10.06 14.44 25.73
C VAL A 697 -11.07 13.91 26.74
N ASP A 698 -10.88 14.29 28.00
CA ASP A 698 -11.81 13.97 29.08
C ASP A 698 -12.75 15.17 29.32
N LEU A 699 -14.05 14.94 29.18
CA LEU A 699 -15.09 15.95 29.28
C LEU A 699 -15.91 15.74 30.56
N HIS A 700 -16.01 16.78 31.39
CA HIS A 700 -16.68 16.70 32.69
C HIS A 700 -17.96 17.52 32.68
N TRP A 701 -19.03 16.93 33.20
CA TRP A 701 -20.23 17.69 33.51
C TRP A 701 -19.91 18.77 34.54
N ALA A 702 -20.43 19.97 34.32
CA ALA A 702 -20.30 21.04 35.30
C ALA A 702 -20.87 20.55 36.65
N LYS A 703 -20.05 20.53 37.70
CA LYS A 703 -20.54 20.27 39.05
C LYS A 703 -21.56 21.35 39.37
N GLY A 704 -22.83 20.97 39.51
CA GLY A 704 -23.81 21.86 40.13
C GLY A 704 -23.21 22.34 41.44
N LYS A 705 -23.27 23.65 41.74
CA LYS A 705 -23.14 24.07 43.13
C LYS A 705 -24.17 23.23 43.87
N ALA A 706 -23.73 22.43 44.84
CA ALA A 706 -24.63 21.90 45.84
C ALA A 706 -25.51 23.07 46.27
N GLU A 707 -26.82 22.93 46.11
CA GLU A 707 -27.75 23.81 46.78
C GLU A 707 -27.39 23.68 48.27
N CYS A 708 -26.72 24.70 48.80
CA CYS A 708 -26.67 24.87 50.24
C CYS A 708 -28.12 25.07 50.66
N GLU A 709 -28.73 24.02 51.23
CA GLU A 709 -29.96 24.09 51.99
C GLU A 709 -29.89 25.16 53.08
#